data_AF-A0A6M1YKP1-F1
#
_entry.id   AF-A0A6M1YKP1-F1
#
_cell.length_a   1.000
_cell.length_b   1.000
_cell.length_c   1.000
_cell.angle_alpha   90.00
_cell.angle_beta   90.00
_cell.angle_gamma   90.00
#
_symmetry.space_group_name_H-M   'P 1'
#
loop_
_entity.id
_entity.type
_entity.pdbx_description
1 polymer ?
#
loop_
_entity_poly.entity_id
_entity_poly.type
_entity_poly.pdbx_seq_one_letter_code
_entity_poly.pdbx_strand_id
1 'polypeptide(L)'
;SGANNNFTGGGGGGGLYSNATNQTPGTGGGAGGVGGAGSNATADFGGGGGGGLGLTAGGDGLFAGGGGGGGGDLGGNGAFGSGGGGGGGGSGLSRNGGAGGTGGGDGATSNGAAGTGGGGGGGAGFGGAVFLRGSLTFNSDITSNQSTFAGAAGSGGINPLAQGGSSDGDGVYLMSGTTLILNPTAPDNRTIGAEISGPGAVTKNGSGIYNLSATNNYTGATTISEGTLVVNGSIATSSATTVAVGSSLKGTGTVSVTTLNGTLKPGNSIGTITVAGAYTQNSGSTLQIEIEPSGNASKVAITGAATINNGATLEVTAQGGDYSTDRIYTILDATGGRTGEFLSPFTFVNPGELDGGTLAVSYTANLVQLLFTADSTTVPTTTTAAFSSNNLINQANHLQSNILFDQSILRYYQNLCPCHKKGARAYFFGEYLHGHFKTSTYTRGGPYSLSGALVGFDYWTQNNIVIGSFFNYLRSWSESDDHVIKTTSNNYILSAYIQKLWKKFFIEGAISGSLVDFEKDRFLNRSKINESSPDGFSLSSQAKVARSFRFNNMRLIPSLALRYFYNQINSYVEKEKIVNRLDVKDQKSHVLEALIGAHFSNTFLVSFGAIIPQIEVNYIADVLRDKTTFDTKLATSSISRNVKIKPNPDNTIRLKTALDFRFHNCSILNVSYGASFATHQRITNEVHLGYRIDF
;
A
#
# COMPACT_ATOMS: atom_id res chain seq x y z
N SER A 1 -2.41 29.88 -5.46
CA SER A 1 -2.60 31.19 -4.80
C SER A 1 -4.07 31.55 -4.90
N GLY A 2 -4.65 32.01 -3.79
CA GLY A 2 -6.09 31.99 -3.56
C GLY A 2 -6.91 33.06 -4.27
N ALA A 3 -8.19 32.75 -4.44
CA ALA A 3 -9.28 33.71 -4.45
C ALA A 3 -10.56 32.97 -4.00
N ASN A 4 -11.04 33.31 -2.81
CA ASN A 4 -12.40 33.01 -2.35
C ASN A 4 -13.35 33.97 -3.08
N ASN A 5 -14.20 33.46 -3.96
CA ASN A 5 -15.35 34.21 -4.47
C ASN A 5 -16.63 33.45 -4.13
N ASN A 6 -17.27 33.92 -3.06
CA ASN A 6 -18.62 33.54 -2.68
C ASN A 6 -19.58 34.38 -3.54
N PHE A 7 -20.34 33.77 -4.45
CA PHE A 7 -21.48 34.41 -5.11
C PHE A 7 -22.76 33.62 -4.80
N THR A 8 -23.56 34.18 -3.89
CA THR A 8 -24.96 33.82 -3.70
C THR A 8 -25.80 34.64 -4.67
N GLY A 9 -26.58 34.00 -5.54
CA GLY A 9 -27.72 34.64 -6.21
C GLY A 9 -28.01 34.19 -7.64
N GLY A 10 -29.20 33.60 -7.82
CA GLY A 10 -30.05 33.72 -9.03
C GLY A 10 -29.62 32.95 -10.28
N GLY A 11 -30.47 32.00 -10.71
CA GLY A 11 -30.23 31.13 -11.86
C GLY A 11 -29.93 31.88 -13.16
N GLY A 12 -28.84 31.45 -13.82
CA GLY A 12 -28.39 31.93 -15.11
C GLY A 12 -27.02 31.33 -15.40
N GLY A 13 -26.99 30.22 -16.14
CA GLY A 13 -25.76 29.49 -16.46
C GLY A 13 -24.85 30.29 -17.39
N GLY A 14 -23.69 30.71 -16.90
CA GLY A 14 -22.59 31.25 -17.70
C GLY A 14 -21.62 30.13 -18.09
N GLY A 15 -21.56 29.79 -19.37
CA GLY A 15 -20.56 28.89 -19.94
C GLY A 15 -19.23 29.61 -20.19
N LEU A 16 -18.11 28.97 -19.85
CA LEU A 16 -16.75 29.43 -20.15
C LEU A 16 -16.41 29.14 -21.62
N TYR A 17 -16.18 30.19 -22.41
CA TYR A 17 -15.64 30.10 -23.77
C TYR A 17 -14.12 30.32 -23.74
N SER A 18 -13.35 29.38 -24.29
CA SER A 18 -11.94 29.60 -24.59
C SER A 18 -11.82 30.52 -25.81
N ASN A 19 -11.43 31.77 -25.53
CA ASN A 19 -11.20 32.91 -26.40
C ASN A 19 -10.76 32.57 -27.85
N ALA A 20 -11.69 32.71 -28.80
CA ALA A 20 -11.40 33.23 -30.14
C ALA A 20 -11.45 34.77 -30.06
N THR A 21 -10.44 35.41 -30.65
CA THR A 21 -10.22 36.84 -30.62
C THR A 21 -11.44 37.67 -31.01
N ASN A 22 -11.80 38.58 -30.09
CA ASN A 22 -12.40 39.89 -30.31
C ASN A 22 -13.81 39.95 -30.89
N GLN A 23 -14.85 39.96 -30.05
CA GLN A 23 -16.07 40.75 -30.28
C GLN A 23 -16.70 41.25 -28.96
N THR A 24 -17.05 42.53 -28.93
CA THR A 24 -17.69 43.25 -27.82
C THR A 24 -19.19 42.90 -27.69
N PRO A 25 -19.74 42.71 -26.49
CA PRO A 25 -21.17 42.43 -26.30
C PRO A 25 -22.02 43.69 -26.55
N GLY A 26 -22.92 43.64 -27.54
CA GLY A 26 -23.98 44.64 -27.71
C GLY A 26 -25.10 44.42 -26.68
N THR A 27 -25.48 45.49 -25.98
CA THR A 27 -26.62 45.51 -25.06
C THR A 27 -27.89 45.92 -25.81
N GLY A 28 -29.03 45.29 -25.50
CA GLY A 28 -30.35 45.88 -25.77
C GLY A 28 -31.38 44.95 -26.40
N GLY A 29 -32.26 44.37 -25.58
CA GLY A 29 -33.59 43.96 -26.01
C GLY A 29 -34.53 45.18 -25.94
N GLY A 30 -35.09 45.59 -27.08
CA GLY A 30 -36.13 46.60 -27.14
C GLY A 30 -37.53 45.97 -26.99
N ALA A 31 -38.34 46.49 -26.07
CA ALA A 31 -39.75 46.15 -25.96
C ALA A 31 -40.52 46.66 -27.19
N GLY A 32 -41.24 45.78 -27.88
CA GLY A 32 -42.10 46.14 -29.00
C GLY A 32 -43.33 46.91 -28.53
N GLY A 33 -43.34 48.22 -28.78
CA GLY A 33 -44.56 49.03 -28.82
C GLY A 33 -45.39 48.69 -30.06
N VAL A 34 -46.69 48.96 -29.97
CA VAL A 34 -47.68 48.71 -31.03
C VAL A 34 -47.37 49.55 -32.27
N GLY A 35 -47.11 48.87 -33.39
CA GLY A 35 -47.06 49.47 -34.73
C GLY A 35 -45.66 49.62 -35.32
N GLY A 36 -45.28 48.68 -36.18
CA GLY A 36 -44.11 48.80 -37.04
C GLY A 36 -43.60 47.44 -37.49
N ALA A 37 -43.70 47.15 -38.79
CA ALA A 37 -43.13 45.95 -39.38
C ALA A 37 -41.59 45.97 -39.21
N GLY A 38 -41.08 45.14 -38.29
CA GLY A 38 -39.64 44.93 -38.11
C GLY A 38 -39.11 44.03 -39.22
N SER A 39 -38.17 44.56 -40.00
CA SER A 39 -37.39 43.85 -41.00
C SER A 39 -36.62 42.68 -40.41
N ASN A 40 -36.55 41.59 -41.18
CA ASN A 40 -35.75 40.38 -41.01
C ASN A 40 -34.38 40.67 -40.35
N ALA A 41 -34.29 40.45 -39.04
CA ALA A 41 -33.04 40.61 -38.29
C ALA A 41 -32.47 39.22 -38.02
N THR A 42 -31.48 38.81 -38.81
CA THR A 42 -30.56 37.73 -38.48
C THR A 42 -29.69 38.20 -37.30
N ALA A 43 -30.12 37.89 -36.08
CA ALA A 43 -29.31 38.03 -34.89
C ALA A 43 -28.70 36.65 -34.57
N ASP A 44 -27.37 36.54 -34.60
CA ASP A 44 -26.65 35.27 -34.36
C ASP A 44 -26.89 34.67 -32.96
N PHE A 45 -27.45 35.42 -32.01
CA PHE A 45 -27.65 34.99 -30.62
C PHE A 45 -28.93 35.54 -29.94
N GLY A 46 -29.97 35.90 -30.71
CA GLY A 46 -31.21 36.48 -30.19
C GLY A 46 -32.46 35.73 -30.67
N GLY A 47 -33.37 35.39 -29.74
CA GLY A 47 -34.58 34.62 -30.01
C GLY A 47 -35.45 35.15 -31.15
N GLY A 48 -36.12 34.22 -31.85
CA GLY A 48 -36.96 34.52 -33.01
C GLY A 48 -38.00 35.60 -32.72
N GLY A 49 -38.02 36.64 -33.55
CA GLY A 49 -38.94 37.77 -33.42
C GLY A 49 -40.40 37.34 -33.50
N GLY A 50 -41.22 37.80 -32.56
CA GLY A 50 -42.67 37.59 -32.58
C GLY A 50 -43.31 38.27 -33.79
N GLY A 51 -44.08 37.50 -34.57
CA GLY A 51 -44.90 38.05 -35.64
C GLY A 51 -46.04 38.87 -35.04
N GLY A 52 -46.16 40.14 -35.42
CA GLY A 52 -47.42 40.89 -35.28
C GLY A 52 -48.53 40.22 -36.10
N LEU A 53 -49.79 40.66 -35.91
CA LEU A 53 -51.06 40.13 -36.43
C LEU A 53 -51.20 39.93 -37.97
N GLY A 54 -50.11 39.95 -38.74
CA GLY A 54 -50.08 39.64 -40.17
C GLY A 54 -49.74 38.17 -40.48
N LEU A 55 -50.24 37.70 -41.62
CA LEU A 55 -50.14 36.35 -42.21
C LEU A 55 -48.70 35.89 -42.57
N THR A 56 -47.67 36.38 -41.90
CA THR A 56 -46.26 36.08 -42.26
C THR A 56 -45.71 34.93 -41.42
N ALA A 57 -45.05 33.97 -42.08
CA ALA A 57 -44.39 32.83 -41.43
C ALA A 57 -43.32 33.29 -40.41
N GLY A 58 -43.23 32.57 -39.27
CA GLY A 58 -42.19 32.81 -38.27
C GLY A 58 -40.80 32.42 -38.81
N GLY A 59 -39.77 33.21 -38.50
CA GLY A 59 -38.39 32.91 -38.89
C GLY A 59 -37.80 31.72 -38.12
N ASP A 60 -36.92 30.96 -38.77
CA ASP A 60 -36.12 29.90 -38.14
C ASP A 60 -35.12 30.50 -37.14
N GLY A 61 -34.92 29.84 -36.01
CA GLY A 61 -33.85 30.19 -35.08
C GLY A 61 -32.48 29.73 -35.59
N LEU A 62 -31.42 30.48 -35.31
CA LEU A 62 -30.06 29.94 -35.25
C LEU A 62 -29.63 29.78 -33.79
N PHE A 63 -28.83 28.73 -33.52
CA PHE A 63 -28.23 28.32 -32.23
C PHE A 63 -28.95 28.77 -30.94
N ALA A 64 -29.55 27.81 -30.24
CA ALA A 64 -30.28 27.93 -28.97
C ALA A 64 -31.56 28.77 -28.99
N GLY A 65 -31.97 29.31 -30.15
CA GLY A 65 -33.27 29.95 -30.34
C GLY A 65 -34.40 28.96 -30.66
N GLY A 66 -35.52 29.04 -29.94
CA GLY A 66 -36.77 28.40 -30.33
C GLY A 66 -37.37 29.07 -31.58
N GLY A 67 -38.02 28.28 -32.45
CA GLY A 67 -38.75 28.81 -33.60
C GLY A 67 -39.94 29.66 -33.16
N GLY A 68 -40.10 30.86 -33.72
CA GLY A 68 -41.21 31.74 -33.39
C GLY A 68 -42.55 31.22 -33.93
N GLY A 69 -43.61 31.31 -33.13
CA GLY A 69 -44.98 31.07 -33.59
C GLY A 69 -45.50 32.24 -34.43
N GLY A 70 -45.78 32.01 -35.71
CA GLY A 70 -46.45 32.98 -36.58
C GLY A 70 -47.97 32.92 -36.44
N GLY A 71 -48.64 34.07 -36.53
CA GLY A 71 -50.10 34.21 -36.49
C GLY A 71 -50.85 33.62 -37.70
N GLY A 72 -50.16 33.01 -38.66
CA GLY A 72 -50.75 32.39 -39.85
C GLY A 72 -49.90 31.22 -40.34
N ASP A 73 -50.52 30.03 -40.30
CA ASP A 73 -50.29 28.81 -41.06
C ASP A 73 -48.92 28.11 -41.16
N LEU A 74 -47.80 28.65 -40.67
CA LEU A 74 -46.53 27.89 -40.59
C LEU A 74 -45.74 28.23 -39.32
N GLY A 75 -45.54 27.24 -38.45
CA GLY A 75 -44.60 27.33 -37.32
C GLY A 75 -43.16 27.15 -37.82
N GLY A 76 -42.24 28.01 -37.36
CA GLY A 76 -40.82 27.86 -37.67
C GLY A 76 -40.21 26.61 -37.01
N ASN A 77 -39.21 26.01 -37.66
CA ASN A 77 -38.49 24.87 -37.07
C ASN A 77 -37.60 25.36 -35.91
N GLY A 78 -37.48 24.55 -34.86
CA GLY A 78 -36.59 24.84 -33.74
C GLY A 78 -35.11 24.71 -34.13
N ALA A 79 -34.25 25.57 -33.59
CA ALA A 79 -32.80 25.43 -33.71
C ALA A 79 -32.21 24.47 -32.66
N PHE A 80 -30.91 24.18 -32.75
CA PHE A 80 -30.16 23.39 -31.77
C PHE A 80 -30.16 24.04 -30.36
N GLY A 81 -30.71 23.37 -29.34
CA GLY A 81 -30.54 23.77 -27.94
C GLY A 81 -31.64 23.20 -27.02
N SER A 82 -31.30 22.99 -25.76
CA SER A 82 -32.21 22.54 -24.71
C SER A 82 -33.40 23.49 -24.55
N GLY A 83 -34.51 23.20 -25.22
CA GLY A 83 -35.80 23.89 -25.00
C GLY A 83 -36.53 24.47 -26.22
N GLY A 84 -36.09 24.24 -27.45
CA GLY A 84 -36.82 24.71 -28.64
C GLY A 84 -37.91 23.74 -29.11
N GLY A 85 -39.13 23.86 -28.60
CA GLY A 85 -40.29 23.20 -29.21
C GLY A 85 -40.71 23.89 -30.52
N GLY A 86 -41.11 23.13 -31.53
CA GLY A 86 -41.73 23.70 -32.74
C GLY A 86 -43.00 24.45 -32.38
N GLY A 87 -43.12 25.72 -32.77
CA GLY A 87 -44.28 26.56 -32.44
C GLY A 87 -45.58 25.98 -33.02
N GLY A 88 -46.63 25.91 -32.20
CA GLY A 88 -47.98 25.55 -32.65
C GLY A 88 -48.64 26.69 -33.42
N GLY A 89 -49.21 26.41 -34.60
CA GLY A 89 -49.95 27.40 -35.38
C GLY A 89 -51.33 27.71 -34.78
N GLY A 90 -51.68 29.00 -34.63
CA GLY A 90 -52.97 29.42 -34.05
C GLY A 90 -54.20 29.37 -34.98
N SER A 91 -55.26 28.64 -34.58
CA SER A 91 -56.66 28.74 -35.05
C SER A 91 -56.94 28.68 -36.57
N GLY A 92 -56.91 27.47 -37.17
CA GLY A 92 -57.41 27.22 -38.53
C GLY A 92 -57.42 25.74 -38.91
N LEU A 93 -58.36 25.34 -39.78
CA LEU A 93 -58.89 23.97 -40.00
C LEU A 93 -57.95 22.86 -40.53
N SER A 94 -56.64 23.06 -40.67
CA SER A 94 -55.70 21.99 -41.03
C SER A 94 -54.26 22.43 -40.76
N ARG A 95 -53.57 21.84 -39.77
CA ARG A 95 -52.21 22.27 -39.38
C ARG A 95 -51.31 21.11 -38.97
N ASN A 96 -50.20 20.96 -39.69
CA ASN A 96 -49.05 20.15 -39.27
C ASN A 96 -48.22 20.95 -38.27
N GLY A 97 -47.87 20.35 -37.13
CA GLY A 97 -46.90 20.95 -36.22
C GLY A 97 -45.51 21.00 -36.86
N GLY A 98 -44.71 22.01 -36.49
CA GLY A 98 -43.29 22.04 -36.88
C GLY A 98 -42.54 20.87 -36.24
N ALA A 99 -41.55 20.33 -36.96
CA ALA A 99 -40.70 19.26 -36.44
C ALA A 99 -39.79 19.81 -35.34
N GLY A 100 -39.63 19.04 -34.26
CA GLY A 100 -38.64 19.36 -33.22
C GLY A 100 -37.22 19.27 -33.79
N GLY A 101 -36.32 20.15 -33.34
CA GLY A 101 -34.88 19.98 -33.59
C GLY A 101 -34.31 18.76 -32.86
N THR A 102 -33.01 18.49 -32.97
CA THR A 102 -32.38 17.42 -32.16
C THR A 102 -32.57 17.72 -30.67
N GLY A 103 -33.35 16.89 -29.96
CA GLY A 103 -33.72 17.11 -28.55
C GLY A 103 -35.00 17.92 -28.34
N GLY A 104 -35.70 18.33 -29.40
CA GLY A 104 -37.04 18.92 -29.35
C GLY A 104 -38.11 17.85 -29.60
N GLY A 105 -39.29 18.01 -28.98
CA GLY A 105 -40.49 17.26 -29.35
C GLY A 105 -41.17 17.95 -30.54
N ASP A 106 -41.83 17.17 -31.40
CA ASP A 106 -42.65 17.71 -32.48
C ASP A 106 -43.84 18.52 -31.92
N GLY A 107 -44.27 19.54 -32.68
CA GLY A 107 -45.52 20.24 -32.41
C GLY A 107 -46.73 19.32 -32.65
N ALA A 108 -47.74 19.36 -31.78
CA ALA A 108 -48.95 18.56 -31.96
C ALA A 108 -49.78 19.06 -33.16
N THR A 109 -50.33 18.14 -33.95
CA THR A 109 -51.36 18.42 -34.96
C THR A 109 -52.70 18.65 -34.26
N SER A 110 -53.35 19.79 -34.52
CA SER A 110 -54.69 20.05 -33.99
C SER A 110 -55.72 19.35 -34.88
N ASN A 111 -56.35 18.28 -34.39
CA ASN A 111 -57.52 17.68 -35.05
C ASN A 111 -58.75 17.85 -34.15
N GLY A 112 -59.36 19.04 -34.19
CA GLY A 112 -60.61 19.30 -33.46
C GLY A 112 -60.83 20.77 -33.10
N ALA A 113 -62.08 21.19 -33.25
CA ALA A 113 -62.74 22.46 -32.87
C ALA A 113 -61.89 23.65 -32.36
N ALA A 114 -62.13 24.81 -32.98
CA ALA A 114 -61.60 26.10 -32.58
C ALA A 114 -61.79 26.36 -31.06
N GLY A 115 -60.68 26.45 -30.31
CA GLY A 115 -60.71 26.93 -28.92
C GLY A 115 -59.67 26.37 -27.97
N THR A 116 -59.08 25.20 -28.24
CA THR A 116 -58.03 24.62 -27.37
C THR A 116 -56.73 24.46 -28.17
N GLY A 117 -55.75 25.31 -27.90
CA GLY A 117 -54.43 25.24 -28.53
C GLY A 117 -53.79 23.86 -28.30
N GLY A 118 -53.36 23.20 -29.37
CA GLY A 118 -52.57 21.98 -29.29
C GLY A 118 -51.21 22.29 -28.68
N GLY A 119 -50.95 21.81 -27.47
CA GLY A 119 -49.62 21.92 -26.86
C GLY A 119 -48.63 21.01 -27.59
N GLY A 120 -47.50 21.57 -28.02
CA GLY A 120 -46.36 20.78 -28.50
C GLY A 120 -45.77 19.89 -27.39
N GLY A 121 -45.14 18.78 -27.78
CA GLY A 121 -44.45 17.90 -26.82
C GLY A 121 -43.23 18.59 -26.19
N GLY A 122 -42.91 18.23 -24.94
CA GLY A 122 -41.69 18.70 -24.30
C GLY A 122 -40.45 18.11 -24.99
N GLY A 123 -39.47 18.95 -25.33
CA GLY A 123 -38.19 18.47 -25.85
C GLY A 123 -37.43 17.64 -24.81
N ALA A 124 -36.71 16.62 -25.28
CA ALA A 124 -35.72 15.91 -24.48
C ALA A 124 -34.60 16.90 -24.09
N GLY A 125 -34.43 17.11 -22.79
CA GLY A 125 -33.28 17.85 -22.29
C GLY A 125 -32.06 16.96 -22.43
N PHE A 126 -31.25 17.12 -23.47
CA PHE A 126 -29.94 16.49 -23.38
C PHE A 126 -29.24 17.06 -22.15
N GLY A 127 -28.82 16.20 -21.21
CA GLY A 127 -28.45 16.56 -19.83
C GLY A 127 -26.95 16.56 -19.50
N GLY A 128 -26.05 16.28 -20.43
CA GLY A 128 -24.62 16.40 -20.14
C GLY A 128 -24.21 17.86 -19.84
N ALA A 129 -23.41 18.11 -18.82
CA ALA A 129 -22.78 19.42 -18.65
C ALA A 129 -21.71 19.71 -19.72
N VAL A 130 -21.26 18.68 -20.44
CA VAL A 130 -20.39 18.80 -21.59
C VAL A 130 -21.01 18.03 -22.77
N PHE A 131 -21.39 18.77 -23.82
CA PHE A 131 -21.89 18.25 -25.09
C PHE A 131 -20.80 18.24 -26.16
N LEU A 132 -20.51 17.06 -26.71
CA LEU A 132 -19.45 16.90 -27.71
C LEU A 132 -20.04 16.55 -29.08
N ARG A 133 -19.62 17.30 -30.11
CA ARG A 133 -19.75 16.96 -31.53
C ARG A 133 -18.35 16.90 -32.13
N GLY A 134 -17.91 15.72 -32.59
CA GLY A 134 -16.55 15.52 -33.12
C GLY A 134 -15.61 14.87 -32.11
N SER A 135 -14.40 15.41 -31.92
CA SER A 135 -13.42 14.87 -30.97
C SER A 135 -13.02 15.92 -29.94
N LEU A 136 -12.96 15.53 -28.67
CA LEU A 136 -12.43 16.36 -27.57
C LEU A 136 -11.37 15.56 -26.83
N THR A 137 -10.23 16.21 -26.58
CA THR A 137 -9.11 15.61 -25.83
C THR A 137 -9.05 16.19 -24.42
N PHE A 138 -9.10 15.33 -23.41
CA PHE A 138 -8.88 15.69 -22.02
C PHE A 138 -7.48 15.27 -21.56
N ASN A 139 -6.76 16.24 -20.98
CA ASN A 139 -5.44 16.04 -20.35
C ASN A 139 -5.48 16.26 -18.82
N SER A 140 -6.66 16.54 -18.25
CA SER A 140 -6.88 16.86 -16.84
C SER A 140 -8.04 16.04 -16.27
N ASP A 141 -8.22 16.07 -14.94
CA ASP A 141 -9.34 15.41 -14.25
C ASP A 141 -10.70 16.01 -14.59
N ILE A 142 -11.75 15.18 -14.56
CA ILE A 142 -13.16 15.59 -14.58
C ILE A 142 -13.79 15.08 -13.29
N THR A 143 -13.77 15.93 -12.25
CA THR A 143 -14.34 15.58 -10.95
C THR A 143 -15.79 16.08 -10.87
N SER A 144 -16.71 15.22 -10.42
CA SER A 144 -18.09 15.60 -10.14
C SER A 144 -18.12 16.39 -8.83
N ASN A 145 -17.78 17.68 -8.87
CA ASN A 145 -18.05 18.58 -7.75
C ASN A 145 -19.07 19.62 -8.19
N GLN A 146 -20.36 19.24 -8.13
CA GLN A 146 -21.52 20.15 -8.12
C GLN A 146 -21.67 21.15 -9.30
N SER A 147 -20.90 21.04 -10.38
CA SER A 147 -20.89 22.01 -11.49
C SER A 147 -21.51 21.49 -12.80
N THR A 148 -21.94 20.24 -12.84
CA THR A 148 -22.56 19.62 -14.01
C THR A 148 -24.06 19.49 -13.81
N PHE A 149 -24.81 20.56 -14.10
CA PHE A 149 -26.28 20.51 -14.07
C PHE A 149 -26.80 19.99 -15.40
N ALA A 150 -27.57 18.90 -15.37
CA ALA A 150 -28.37 18.52 -16.52
C ALA A 150 -29.43 19.58 -16.83
N GLY A 151 -29.63 19.87 -18.12
CA GLY A 151 -30.79 20.65 -18.55
C GLY A 151 -32.06 19.93 -18.13
N ALA A 152 -32.93 20.59 -17.38
CA ALA A 152 -34.23 20.02 -17.02
C ALA A 152 -35.01 19.69 -18.30
N ALA A 153 -35.59 18.50 -18.37
CA ALA A 153 -36.45 18.14 -19.48
C ALA A 153 -37.70 19.03 -19.51
N GLY A 154 -38.19 19.37 -20.70
CA GLY A 154 -39.40 20.17 -20.85
C GLY A 154 -40.64 19.40 -20.36
N SER A 155 -41.50 20.04 -19.56
CA SER A 155 -42.81 19.49 -19.21
C SER A 155 -43.71 19.47 -20.45
N GLY A 156 -44.39 18.35 -20.71
CA GLY A 156 -45.48 18.31 -21.69
C GLY A 156 -46.56 19.34 -21.34
N GLY A 157 -47.21 19.94 -22.34
CA GLY A 157 -48.29 20.90 -22.11
C GLY A 157 -49.52 20.30 -21.41
N ILE A 158 -50.55 21.12 -21.17
CA ILE A 158 -51.84 20.77 -20.52
C ILE A 158 -52.66 19.62 -21.16
N ASN A 159 -52.16 19.00 -22.23
CA ASN A 159 -52.80 17.85 -22.88
C ASN A 159 -52.31 16.53 -22.23
N PRO A 160 -53.18 15.65 -21.72
CA PRO A 160 -52.78 14.36 -21.14
C PRO A 160 -52.11 13.38 -22.12
N LEU A 161 -52.04 13.69 -23.42
CA LEU A 161 -51.26 12.97 -24.43
C LEU A 161 -49.85 13.55 -24.67
N ALA A 162 -49.50 14.70 -24.08
CA ALA A 162 -48.18 15.29 -24.20
C ALA A 162 -47.21 14.63 -23.20
N GLN A 163 -46.29 13.80 -23.69
CA GLN A 163 -45.23 13.23 -22.85
C GLN A 163 -44.21 14.31 -22.46
N GLY A 164 -43.77 14.29 -21.21
CA GLY A 164 -42.61 15.08 -20.79
C GLY A 164 -41.34 14.59 -21.47
N GLY A 165 -40.39 15.48 -21.73
CA GLY A 165 -39.08 15.08 -22.26
C GLY A 165 -38.30 14.22 -21.25
N SER A 166 -37.27 13.50 -21.72
CA SER A 166 -36.28 12.83 -20.87
C SER A 166 -35.03 13.70 -20.70
N SER A 167 -34.33 13.56 -19.57
CA SER A 167 -32.99 14.11 -19.37
C SER A 167 -31.93 13.02 -19.51
N ASP A 168 -30.97 13.17 -20.43
CA ASP A 168 -29.88 12.18 -20.62
C ASP A 168 -28.56 12.64 -19.97
N GLY A 169 -28.19 11.96 -18.87
CA GLY A 169 -26.86 11.87 -18.23
C GLY A 169 -26.36 13.13 -17.50
N ASP A 170 -26.11 13.05 -16.19
CA ASP A 170 -25.66 14.19 -15.36
C ASP A 170 -24.20 14.65 -15.63
N GLY A 171 -23.45 13.94 -16.49
CA GLY A 171 -22.03 14.11 -16.74
C GLY A 171 -21.66 14.53 -18.17
N VAL A 172 -20.93 13.68 -18.90
CA VAL A 172 -20.47 13.92 -20.29
C VAL A 172 -21.36 13.15 -21.26
N TYR A 173 -21.96 13.82 -22.25
CA TYR A 173 -22.79 13.16 -23.27
C TYR A 173 -22.10 13.16 -24.64
N LEU A 174 -21.89 11.98 -25.21
CA LEU A 174 -21.19 11.76 -26.48
C LEU A 174 -22.19 11.50 -27.61
N MET A 175 -22.28 12.40 -28.58
CA MET A 175 -23.18 12.22 -29.74
C MET A 175 -22.72 11.11 -30.68
N SER A 176 -23.61 10.69 -31.59
CA SER A 176 -23.26 9.70 -32.61
C SER A 176 -22.10 10.22 -33.47
N GLY A 177 -21.12 9.35 -33.73
CA GLY A 177 -19.90 9.70 -34.46
C GLY A 177 -18.87 10.54 -33.67
N THR A 178 -19.08 10.73 -32.36
CA THR A 178 -18.16 11.48 -31.49
C THR A 178 -17.21 10.53 -30.75
N THR A 179 -15.96 10.95 -30.55
CA THR A 179 -14.97 10.21 -29.75
C THR A 179 -14.39 11.08 -28.65
N LEU A 180 -14.49 10.61 -27.41
CA LEU A 180 -13.82 11.20 -26.26
C LEU A 180 -12.39 10.65 -26.17
N ILE A 181 -11.38 11.51 -26.23
CA ILE A 181 -9.97 11.09 -26.13
C ILE A 181 -9.43 11.44 -24.74
N LEU A 182 -9.03 10.43 -23.98
CA LEU A 182 -8.37 10.55 -22.68
C LEU A 182 -6.86 10.46 -22.89
N ASN A 183 -6.09 11.54 -22.71
CA ASN A 183 -4.67 11.57 -23.11
C ASN A 183 -3.71 12.06 -22.00
N PRO A 184 -3.66 11.39 -20.84
CA PRO A 184 -2.71 11.73 -19.79
C PRO A 184 -1.30 11.26 -20.17
N THR A 185 -0.29 12.01 -19.74
CA THR A 185 1.12 11.66 -19.94
C THR A 185 1.70 11.17 -18.63
N ALA A 186 2.47 10.08 -18.63
CA ALA A 186 3.11 9.58 -17.42
C ALA A 186 3.99 10.67 -16.75
N PRO A 187 4.03 10.76 -15.41
CA PRO A 187 3.45 9.82 -14.43
C PRO A 187 2.00 10.17 -14.01
N ASP A 188 1.27 10.98 -14.76
CA ASP A 188 -0.06 11.45 -14.36
C ASP A 188 -1.05 10.29 -14.14
N ASN A 189 -1.83 10.42 -13.07
CA ASN A 189 -2.99 9.59 -12.78
C ASN A 189 -4.23 10.49 -12.69
N ARG A 190 -5.15 10.32 -13.65
CA ARG A 190 -6.35 11.14 -13.76
C ARG A 190 -7.61 10.33 -13.47
N THR A 191 -8.67 10.98 -12.99
CA THR A 191 -9.96 10.34 -12.71
C THR A 191 -11.13 11.08 -13.37
N ILE A 192 -12.05 10.31 -13.97
CA ILE A 192 -13.42 10.76 -14.28
C ILE A 192 -14.33 10.18 -13.20
N GLY A 193 -14.90 11.07 -12.40
CA GLY A 193 -15.90 10.77 -11.37
C GLY A 193 -17.34 10.92 -11.85
N ALA A 194 -17.55 11.60 -12.98
CA ALA A 194 -18.86 11.80 -13.59
C ALA A 194 -19.21 10.66 -14.57
N GLU A 195 -20.50 10.45 -14.82
CA GLU A 195 -20.96 9.53 -15.87
C GLU A 195 -20.55 10.03 -17.26
N ILE A 196 -20.12 9.12 -18.12
CA ILE A 196 -20.08 9.32 -19.57
C ILE A 196 -21.24 8.54 -20.19
N SER A 197 -22.06 9.18 -21.03
CA SER A 197 -23.25 8.61 -21.65
C SER A 197 -23.33 8.94 -23.16
N GLY A 198 -24.30 8.36 -23.86
CA GLY A 198 -24.57 8.61 -25.28
C GLY A 198 -23.90 7.61 -26.25
N PRO A 199 -24.22 7.67 -27.55
CA PRO A 199 -23.76 6.68 -28.52
C PRO A 199 -22.29 6.79 -28.96
N GLY A 200 -21.56 7.82 -28.56
CA GLY A 200 -20.16 8.03 -28.96
C GLY A 200 -19.16 7.07 -28.28
N ALA A 201 -17.93 7.07 -28.80
CA ALA A 201 -16.83 6.19 -28.42
C ALA A 201 -15.86 6.85 -27.42
N VAL A 202 -15.05 6.04 -26.74
CA VAL A 202 -13.99 6.51 -25.82
C VAL A 202 -12.65 5.90 -26.23
N THR A 203 -11.63 6.74 -26.36
CA THR A 203 -10.26 6.31 -26.64
C THR A 203 -9.33 6.75 -25.51
N LYS A 204 -8.68 5.79 -24.84
CA LYS A 204 -7.56 6.05 -23.92
C LYS A 204 -6.26 6.07 -24.72
N ASN A 205 -5.64 7.23 -24.79
CA ASN A 205 -4.35 7.49 -25.40
C ASN A 205 -3.34 8.03 -24.35
N GLY A 206 -2.08 8.22 -24.73
CA GLY A 206 -1.03 8.77 -23.86
C GLY A 206 -0.54 7.78 -22.80
N SER A 207 0.71 7.96 -22.36
CA SER A 207 1.42 7.00 -21.50
C SER A 207 0.94 6.94 -20.04
N GLY A 208 0.15 7.91 -19.58
CA GLY A 208 -0.34 8.00 -18.20
C GLY A 208 -1.52 7.08 -17.88
N ILE A 209 -2.04 7.22 -16.66
CA ILE A 209 -3.16 6.44 -16.13
C ILE A 209 -4.45 7.28 -16.16
N TYR A 210 -5.56 6.66 -16.54
CA TYR A 210 -6.89 7.26 -16.39
C TYR A 210 -7.84 6.28 -15.69
N ASN A 211 -8.54 6.74 -14.66
CA ASN A 211 -9.50 5.97 -13.86
C ASN A 211 -10.94 6.40 -14.15
N LEU A 212 -11.77 5.46 -14.58
CA LEU A 212 -13.22 5.61 -14.70
C LEU A 212 -13.87 4.99 -13.48
N SER A 213 -14.40 5.85 -12.59
CA SER A 213 -14.93 5.43 -11.29
C SER A 213 -16.47 5.36 -11.23
N ALA A 214 -17.15 6.05 -12.14
CA ALA A 214 -18.61 6.03 -12.26
C ALA A 214 -19.13 4.85 -13.10
N THR A 215 -20.45 4.64 -13.08
CA THR A 215 -21.15 3.88 -14.11
C THR A 215 -21.23 4.75 -15.36
N ASN A 216 -20.60 4.32 -16.45
CA ASN A 216 -20.63 5.00 -17.73
C ASN A 216 -21.51 4.21 -18.70
N ASN A 217 -22.56 4.87 -19.20
CA ASN A 217 -23.60 4.28 -20.02
C ASN A 217 -23.46 4.61 -21.52
N TYR A 218 -22.29 5.06 -21.96
CA TYR A 218 -22.04 5.23 -23.39
C TYR A 218 -22.03 3.88 -24.11
N THR A 219 -22.43 3.87 -25.38
CA THR A 219 -22.58 2.62 -26.16
C THR A 219 -21.56 2.46 -27.28
N GLY A 220 -20.85 3.53 -27.65
CA GLY A 220 -19.71 3.43 -28.58
C GLY A 220 -18.56 2.62 -27.99
N ALA A 221 -17.66 2.16 -28.85
CA ALA A 221 -16.56 1.30 -28.44
C ALA A 221 -15.53 2.04 -27.55
N THR A 222 -14.87 1.27 -26.69
CA THR A 222 -13.74 1.71 -25.86
C THR A 222 -12.44 1.17 -26.44
N THR A 223 -11.51 2.05 -26.81
CA THR A 223 -10.17 1.65 -27.31
C THR A 223 -9.10 2.16 -26.36
N ILE A 224 -8.20 1.29 -25.90
CA ILE A 224 -7.04 1.64 -25.10
C ILE A 224 -5.82 1.50 -26.00
N SER A 225 -5.34 2.62 -26.51
CA SER A 225 -4.21 2.67 -27.46
C SER A 225 -2.87 2.74 -26.73
N GLU A 226 -2.80 3.47 -25.62
CA GLU A 226 -1.57 3.71 -24.85
C GLU A 226 -1.83 3.87 -23.35
N GLY A 227 -0.80 3.61 -22.54
CA GLY A 227 -0.84 3.78 -21.09
C GLY A 227 -1.80 2.80 -20.41
N THR A 228 -2.45 3.23 -19.32
CA THR A 228 -3.38 2.37 -18.56
C THR A 228 -4.76 3.00 -18.42
N LEU A 229 -5.81 2.24 -18.77
CA LEU A 229 -7.17 2.53 -18.34
C LEU A 229 -7.49 1.70 -17.08
N VAL A 230 -7.91 2.37 -16.01
CA VAL A 230 -8.43 1.74 -14.80
C VAL A 230 -9.96 1.87 -14.83
N VAL A 231 -10.67 0.74 -14.78
CA VAL A 231 -12.13 0.72 -14.67
C VAL A 231 -12.47 0.22 -13.27
N ASN A 232 -12.82 1.14 -12.37
CA ASN A 232 -13.32 0.82 -11.04
C ASN A 232 -14.85 0.91 -10.97
N GLY A 233 -15.47 1.68 -11.87
CA GLY A 233 -16.92 1.73 -12.08
C GLY A 233 -17.39 0.72 -13.14
N SER A 234 -18.14 1.18 -14.13
CA SER A 234 -18.64 0.32 -15.22
C SER A 234 -18.53 1.00 -16.58
N ILE A 235 -18.20 0.21 -17.60
CA ILE A 235 -18.34 0.54 -19.04
C ILE A 235 -19.06 -0.60 -19.78
N ALA A 236 -19.87 -1.39 -19.07
CA ALA A 236 -20.48 -2.63 -19.58
C ALA A 236 -21.36 -2.44 -20.83
N THR A 237 -21.93 -1.23 -21.01
CA THR A 237 -22.78 -0.88 -22.15
C THR A 237 -22.00 -0.53 -23.42
N SER A 238 -20.68 -0.31 -23.31
CA SER A 238 -19.80 -0.11 -24.46
C SER A 238 -19.94 -1.29 -25.42
N SER A 239 -20.06 -1.03 -26.72
CA SER A 239 -20.17 -2.09 -27.72
C SER A 239 -18.97 -3.04 -27.78
N ALA A 240 -17.77 -2.57 -27.43
CA ALA A 240 -16.57 -3.40 -27.29
C ALA A 240 -15.46 -2.67 -26.53
N THR A 241 -14.61 -3.41 -25.82
CA THR A 241 -13.38 -2.92 -25.20
C THR A 241 -12.16 -3.55 -25.88
N THR A 242 -11.30 -2.73 -26.51
CA THR A 242 -10.08 -3.20 -27.17
C THR A 242 -8.84 -2.65 -26.47
N VAL A 243 -7.95 -3.55 -26.03
CA VAL A 243 -6.65 -3.20 -25.42
C VAL A 243 -5.57 -3.40 -26.48
N ALA A 244 -4.91 -2.34 -26.93
CA ALA A 244 -3.85 -2.40 -27.93
C ALA A 244 -2.52 -2.92 -27.34
N VAL A 245 -1.61 -3.37 -28.21
CA VAL A 245 -0.26 -3.78 -27.83
C VAL A 245 0.46 -2.66 -27.08
N GLY A 246 1.13 -2.97 -25.97
CA GLY A 246 1.83 -1.98 -25.14
C GLY A 246 0.95 -1.16 -24.20
N SER A 247 -0.38 -1.33 -24.25
CA SER A 247 -1.33 -0.68 -23.34
C SER A 247 -1.86 -1.65 -22.27
N SER A 248 -2.52 -1.10 -21.25
CA SER A 248 -3.04 -1.88 -20.11
C SER A 248 -4.48 -1.54 -19.72
N LEU A 249 -5.25 -2.57 -19.36
CA LEU A 249 -6.52 -2.47 -18.65
C LEU A 249 -6.34 -2.96 -17.21
N LYS A 250 -6.86 -2.21 -16.23
CA LYS A 250 -6.80 -2.53 -14.79
C LYS A 250 -8.14 -2.20 -14.10
N GLY A 251 -8.33 -2.66 -12.87
CA GLY A 251 -9.40 -2.20 -11.97
C GLY A 251 -10.33 -3.31 -11.49
N THR A 252 -11.33 -2.93 -10.69
CA THR A 252 -12.29 -3.87 -10.06
C THR A 252 -13.68 -3.85 -10.69
N GLY A 253 -13.87 -3.06 -11.74
CA GLY A 253 -15.17 -2.75 -12.32
C GLY A 253 -15.66 -3.78 -13.35
N THR A 254 -16.68 -3.37 -14.12
CA THR A 254 -17.23 -4.15 -15.23
C THR A 254 -16.91 -3.51 -16.57
N VAL A 255 -16.38 -4.31 -17.50
CA VAL A 255 -16.14 -3.93 -18.89
C VAL A 255 -17.04 -4.74 -19.82
N SER A 256 -17.20 -4.30 -21.07
CA SER A 256 -17.98 -5.02 -22.07
C SER A 256 -17.17 -6.15 -22.75
N VAL A 257 -17.69 -6.72 -23.85
CA VAL A 257 -16.96 -7.66 -24.71
C VAL A 257 -15.53 -7.17 -24.94
N THR A 258 -14.54 -7.97 -24.53
CA THR A 258 -13.15 -7.51 -24.44
C THR A 258 -12.23 -8.27 -25.38
N THR A 259 -11.45 -7.54 -26.18
CA THR A 259 -10.34 -8.07 -26.99
C THR A 259 -9.01 -7.55 -26.45
N LEU A 260 -8.16 -8.45 -25.97
CA LEU A 260 -6.88 -8.14 -25.33
C LEU A 260 -5.71 -8.42 -26.29
N ASN A 261 -4.99 -7.36 -26.69
CA ASN A 261 -3.71 -7.44 -27.39
C ASN A 261 -2.53 -6.91 -26.55
N GLY A 262 -2.82 -6.16 -25.47
CA GLY A 262 -1.86 -5.63 -24.51
C GLY A 262 -1.83 -6.43 -23.21
N THR A 263 -1.97 -5.73 -22.08
CA THR A 263 -1.97 -6.36 -20.74
C THR A 263 -3.28 -6.15 -19.99
N LEU A 264 -3.79 -7.19 -19.32
CA LEU A 264 -4.90 -7.10 -18.38
C LEU A 264 -4.40 -7.38 -16.95
N LYS A 265 -4.68 -6.47 -16.01
CA LYS A 265 -4.28 -6.56 -14.60
C LYS A 265 -5.53 -6.43 -13.70
N PRO A 266 -6.23 -7.52 -13.37
CA PRO A 266 -7.44 -7.43 -12.56
C PRO A 266 -7.17 -6.90 -11.16
N GLY A 267 -8.07 -6.04 -10.68
CA GLY A 267 -8.05 -5.45 -9.35
C GLY A 267 -7.17 -4.22 -9.19
N ASN A 268 -7.18 -3.67 -7.97
CA ASN A 268 -6.18 -2.71 -7.48
C ASN A 268 -5.12 -3.42 -6.62
N SER A 269 -4.93 -4.73 -6.87
CA SER A 269 -4.00 -5.65 -6.18
C SER A 269 -4.41 -5.98 -4.74
N ILE A 270 -5.10 -7.10 -4.44
CA ILE A 270 -5.73 -8.15 -5.27
C ILE A 270 -7.19 -7.79 -5.59
N GLY A 271 -7.74 -8.22 -6.74
CA GLY A 271 -9.18 -8.02 -7.03
C GLY A 271 -9.70 -8.69 -8.30
N THR A 272 -11.01 -8.54 -8.53
CA THR A 272 -11.72 -9.12 -9.69
C THR A 272 -12.14 -8.03 -10.67
N ILE A 273 -11.93 -8.26 -11.97
CA ILE A 273 -12.57 -7.48 -13.05
C ILE A 273 -13.62 -8.36 -13.72
N THR A 274 -14.76 -7.76 -14.07
CA THR A 274 -15.86 -8.48 -14.74
C THR A 274 -15.94 -8.09 -16.22
N VAL A 275 -16.01 -9.07 -17.11
CA VAL A 275 -16.26 -8.92 -18.54
C VAL A 275 -17.70 -9.33 -18.82
N ALA A 276 -18.56 -8.34 -19.10
CA ALA A 276 -19.94 -8.52 -19.50
C ALA A 276 -20.03 -8.89 -20.99
N GLY A 277 -19.75 -10.15 -21.31
CA GLY A 277 -19.74 -10.67 -22.67
C GLY A 277 -18.58 -11.62 -22.92
N ALA A 278 -18.20 -11.78 -24.18
CA ALA A 278 -17.07 -12.61 -24.58
C ALA A 278 -15.72 -11.94 -24.23
N TYR A 279 -14.72 -12.77 -23.92
CA TYR A 279 -13.34 -12.36 -23.68
C TYR A 279 -12.42 -13.07 -24.67
N THR A 280 -11.63 -12.32 -25.44
CA THR A 280 -10.60 -12.88 -26.33
C THR A 280 -9.23 -12.36 -25.93
N GLN A 281 -8.32 -13.25 -25.61
CA GLN A 281 -6.92 -12.94 -25.36
C GLN A 281 -6.06 -13.38 -26.54
N ASN A 282 -5.47 -12.42 -27.25
CA ASN A 282 -4.72 -12.67 -28.48
C ASN A 282 -3.25 -13.05 -28.23
N SER A 283 -2.60 -13.59 -29.26
CA SER A 283 -1.17 -13.90 -29.22
C SER A 283 -0.33 -12.67 -28.86
N GLY A 284 0.68 -12.84 -28.01
CA GLY A 284 1.56 -11.76 -27.55
C GLY A 284 0.97 -10.86 -26.46
N SER A 285 -0.26 -11.10 -26.01
CA SER A 285 -0.90 -10.37 -24.91
C SER A 285 -0.76 -11.09 -23.56
N THR A 286 -0.77 -10.34 -22.46
CA THR A 286 -0.47 -10.85 -21.11
C THR A 286 -1.65 -10.68 -20.15
N LEU A 287 -2.03 -11.74 -19.44
CA LEU A 287 -2.84 -11.65 -18.23
C LEU A 287 -1.90 -11.64 -17.01
N GLN A 288 -1.95 -10.59 -16.19
CA GLN A 288 -1.17 -10.51 -14.96
C GLN A 288 -2.04 -10.78 -13.74
N ILE A 289 -1.62 -11.73 -12.92
CA ILE A 289 -2.34 -12.19 -11.73
C ILE A 289 -1.46 -12.04 -10.50
N GLU A 290 -2.05 -11.62 -9.39
CA GLU A 290 -1.43 -11.64 -8.08
C GLU A 290 -2.07 -12.72 -7.22
N ILE A 291 -1.27 -13.44 -6.44
CA ILE A 291 -1.75 -14.43 -5.45
C ILE A 291 -1.20 -14.07 -4.08
N GLU A 292 -1.93 -14.45 -3.03
CA GLU A 292 -1.44 -14.35 -1.65
C GLU A 292 -1.69 -15.65 -0.88
N PRO A 293 -0.92 -15.93 0.19
CA PRO A 293 -1.00 -17.21 0.87
C PRO A 293 -2.30 -17.45 1.63
N SER A 294 -3.19 -16.44 1.75
CA SER A 294 -4.52 -16.62 2.34
C SER A 294 -5.51 -17.32 1.40
N GLY A 295 -5.15 -17.48 0.11
CA GLY A 295 -6.00 -18.12 -0.92
C GLY A 295 -6.65 -17.13 -1.88
N ASN A 296 -6.45 -15.82 -1.67
CA ASN A 296 -6.95 -14.81 -2.59
C ASN A 296 -6.06 -14.71 -3.83
N ALA A 297 -6.70 -14.41 -4.97
CA ALA A 297 -6.02 -14.18 -6.23
C ALA A 297 -6.76 -13.12 -7.06
N SER A 298 -6.02 -12.43 -7.92
CA SER A 298 -6.63 -11.61 -8.96
C SER A 298 -7.43 -12.50 -9.91
N LYS A 299 -8.59 -12.02 -10.37
CA LYS A 299 -9.53 -12.83 -11.15
C LYS A 299 -10.15 -12.05 -12.31
N VAL A 300 -10.29 -12.72 -13.46
CA VAL A 300 -11.18 -12.27 -14.56
C VAL A 300 -12.46 -13.09 -14.51
N ALA A 301 -13.59 -12.45 -14.21
CA ALA A 301 -14.91 -13.08 -14.26
C ALA A 301 -15.60 -12.72 -15.58
N ILE A 302 -16.04 -13.69 -16.36
CA ILE A 302 -16.50 -13.50 -17.74
C ILE A 302 -17.89 -14.12 -17.86
N THR A 303 -18.89 -13.31 -18.22
CA THR A 303 -20.28 -13.78 -18.34
C THR A 303 -20.55 -14.53 -19.66
N GLY A 304 -19.68 -14.34 -20.66
CA GLY A 304 -19.70 -15.07 -21.93
C GLY A 304 -18.62 -16.14 -22.04
N ALA A 305 -18.25 -16.47 -23.28
CA ALA A 305 -17.16 -17.39 -23.57
C ALA A 305 -15.78 -16.70 -23.49
N ALA A 306 -14.75 -17.45 -23.09
CA ALA A 306 -13.36 -17.02 -23.08
C ALA A 306 -12.53 -17.77 -24.12
N THR A 307 -11.86 -17.03 -25.00
CA THR A 307 -10.95 -17.56 -26.01
C THR A 307 -9.52 -17.13 -25.69
N ILE A 308 -8.65 -18.08 -25.34
CA ILE A 308 -7.22 -17.85 -25.11
C ILE A 308 -6.47 -18.35 -26.35
N ASN A 309 -6.05 -17.41 -27.21
CA ASN A 309 -5.39 -17.76 -28.46
C ASN A 309 -3.93 -18.20 -28.23
N ASN A 310 -3.43 -19.06 -29.10
CA ASN A 310 -2.06 -19.57 -29.02
C ASN A 310 -1.03 -18.42 -28.99
N GLY A 311 -0.10 -18.48 -28.03
CA GLY A 311 0.90 -17.43 -27.77
C GLY A 311 0.43 -16.30 -26.83
N ALA A 312 -0.79 -16.35 -26.30
CA ALA A 312 -1.20 -15.53 -25.16
C ALA A 312 -0.44 -15.98 -23.90
N THR A 313 0.03 -15.04 -23.08
CA THR A 313 0.85 -15.33 -21.91
C THR A 313 0.12 -15.09 -20.59
N LEU A 314 0.60 -15.78 -19.56
CA LEU A 314 0.22 -15.58 -18.16
C LEU A 314 1.46 -15.14 -17.38
N GLU A 315 1.31 -14.14 -16.54
CA GLU A 315 2.31 -13.71 -15.57
C GLU A 315 1.69 -13.76 -14.18
N VAL A 316 2.35 -14.44 -13.25
CA VAL A 316 1.89 -14.56 -11.86
C VAL A 316 2.89 -13.88 -10.94
N THR A 317 2.40 -13.05 -10.02
CA THR A 317 3.19 -12.44 -8.94
C THR A 317 2.73 -12.98 -7.60
N ALA A 318 3.63 -13.57 -6.83
CA ALA A 318 3.35 -13.93 -5.44
C ALA A 318 3.57 -12.72 -4.51
N GLN A 319 2.53 -12.37 -3.74
CA GLN A 319 2.63 -11.42 -2.63
C GLN A 319 3.31 -12.10 -1.43
N GLY A 320 4.02 -11.32 -0.61
CA GLY A 320 4.78 -11.87 0.53
C GLY A 320 3.89 -12.47 1.61
N GLY A 321 4.31 -13.62 2.16
CA GLY A 321 3.61 -14.34 3.22
C GLY A 321 4.02 -15.82 3.29
N ASP A 322 3.34 -16.63 4.10
CA ASP A 322 3.67 -18.06 4.32
C ASP A 322 2.86 -19.00 3.41
N TYR A 323 3.50 -19.56 2.40
CA TYR A 323 2.90 -20.50 1.44
C TYR A 323 3.11 -21.95 1.89
N SER A 324 2.46 -22.32 3.00
CA SER A 324 2.67 -23.61 3.67
C SER A 324 1.59 -24.67 3.41
N THR A 325 0.57 -24.35 2.62
CA THR A 325 -0.60 -25.22 2.37
C THR A 325 -0.95 -25.30 0.90
N ASP A 326 -1.32 -26.49 0.42
CA ASP A 326 -1.81 -26.70 -0.94
C ASP A 326 -3.06 -25.85 -1.18
N ARG A 327 -3.09 -25.15 -2.33
CA ARG A 327 -4.14 -24.18 -2.65
C ARG A 327 -4.49 -24.19 -4.12
N ILE A 328 -5.75 -23.86 -4.40
CA ILE A 328 -6.25 -23.64 -5.76
C ILE A 328 -6.67 -22.18 -5.86
N TYR A 329 -6.04 -21.44 -6.75
CA TYR A 329 -6.40 -20.05 -7.06
C TYR A 329 -7.17 -20.03 -8.39
N THR A 330 -8.42 -19.59 -8.38
CA THR A 330 -9.19 -19.43 -9.63
C THR A 330 -8.94 -18.04 -10.22
N ILE A 331 -8.28 -17.98 -11.37
CA ILE A 331 -7.76 -16.74 -11.96
C ILE A 331 -8.56 -16.27 -13.17
N LEU A 332 -9.31 -17.18 -13.80
CA LEU A 332 -10.24 -16.90 -14.88
C LEU A 332 -11.45 -17.81 -14.74
N ASP A 333 -12.64 -17.24 -14.92
CA ASP A 333 -13.92 -17.94 -14.80
C ASP A 333 -14.87 -17.45 -15.89
N ALA A 334 -15.17 -18.31 -16.87
CA ALA A 334 -15.98 -18.00 -18.03
C ALA A 334 -17.25 -18.85 -18.06
N THR A 335 -18.39 -18.25 -17.73
CA THR A 335 -19.67 -18.98 -17.64
C THR A 335 -20.14 -19.53 -18.99
N GLY A 336 -19.75 -18.91 -20.10
CA GLY A 336 -20.01 -19.39 -21.47
C GLY A 336 -19.00 -20.42 -21.99
N GLY A 337 -18.06 -20.86 -21.16
CA GLY A 337 -17.01 -21.84 -21.50
C GLY A 337 -15.68 -21.19 -21.90
N ARG A 338 -14.59 -21.96 -21.82
CA ARG A 338 -13.23 -21.54 -22.17
C ARG A 338 -12.62 -22.44 -23.24
N THR A 339 -12.03 -21.83 -24.26
CA THR A 339 -11.25 -22.50 -25.31
C THR A 339 -9.81 -21.98 -25.35
N GLY A 340 -8.86 -22.87 -25.63
CA GLY A 340 -7.43 -22.56 -25.66
C GLY A 340 -6.76 -22.51 -24.28
N GLU A 341 -5.44 -22.30 -24.28
CA GLU A 341 -4.57 -22.35 -23.11
C GLU A 341 -3.48 -21.27 -23.21
N PHE A 342 -2.91 -20.86 -22.08
CA PHE A 342 -1.78 -19.94 -22.05
C PHE A 342 -0.49 -20.63 -22.54
N LEU A 343 0.40 -19.84 -23.13
CA LEU A 343 1.74 -20.26 -23.52
C LEU A 343 2.50 -20.79 -22.30
N SER A 344 3.11 -21.96 -22.45
CA SER A 344 3.96 -22.60 -21.44
C SER A 344 5.43 -22.51 -21.85
N PRO A 345 6.37 -22.18 -20.93
CA PRO A 345 6.12 -21.86 -19.52
C PRO A 345 5.53 -20.45 -19.34
N PHE A 346 4.70 -20.28 -18.31
CA PHE A 346 4.23 -18.95 -17.88
C PHE A 346 5.34 -18.20 -17.13
N THR A 347 5.23 -16.87 -17.04
CA THR A 347 6.21 -16.06 -16.31
C THR A 347 5.84 -15.97 -14.83
N PHE A 348 6.82 -16.13 -13.95
CA PHE A 348 6.62 -16.03 -12.51
C PHE A 348 7.53 -14.99 -11.88
N VAL A 349 6.93 -14.07 -11.13
CA VAL A 349 7.59 -12.95 -10.45
C VAL A 349 7.61 -13.24 -8.95
N ASN A 350 8.79 -13.03 -8.33
CA ASN A 350 9.09 -13.34 -6.93
C ASN A 350 8.97 -14.83 -6.55
N PRO A 351 9.66 -15.75 -7.25
CA PRO A 351 9.60 -17.18 -6.92
C PRO A 351 10.08 -17.55 -5.52
N GLY A 352 10.88 -16.70 -4.88
CA GLY A 352 11.36 -16.90 -3.52
C GLY A 352 10.27 -16.79 -2.44
N GLU A 353 9.09 -16.26 -2.75
CA GLU A 353 7.97 -16.12 -1.80
C GLU A 353 7.14 -17.41 -1.67
N LEU A 354 7.30 -18.41 -2.56
CA LEU A 354 6.53 -19.66 -2.50
C LEU A 354 7.06 -20.69 -1.49
N ASP A 355 8.04 -20.34 -0.66
CA ASP A 355 8.62 -21.23 0.37
C ASP A 355 9.09 -22.61 -0.17
N GLY A 356 9.53 -22.64 -1.44
CA GLY A 356 9.96 -23.86 -2.13
C GLY A 356 8.82 -24.71 -2.71
N GLY A 357 7.57 -24.31 -2.51
CA GLY A 357 6.41 -24.88 -3.18
C GLY A 357 6.40 -24.63 -4.68
N THR A 358 5.53 -25.34 -5.39
CA THR A 358 5.43 -25.30 -6.86
C THR A 358 4.06 -24.81 -7.28
N LEU A 359 3.99 -24.17 -8.45
CA LEU A 359 2.76 -23.64 -9.03
C LEU A 359 2.56 -24.23 -10.42
N ALA A 360 1.41 -24.84 -10.66
CA ALA A 360 1.01 -25.38 -11.96
C ALA A 360 -0.29 -24.72 -12.43
N VAL A 361 -0.46 -24.58 -13.75
CA VAL A 361 -1.73 -24.11 -14.32
C VAL A 361 -2.61 -25.32 -14.65
N SER A 362 -3.88 -25.23 -14.29
CA SER A 362 -4.91 -26.22 -14.58
C SER A 362 -6.08 -25.59 -15.32
N TYR A 363 -6.69 -26.37 -16.21
CA TYR A 363 -7.68 -25.95 -17.17
C TYR A 363 -8.92 -26.84 -17.07
N THR A 364 -10.10 -26.25 -16.86
CA THR A 364 -11.40 -26.97 -16.90
C THR A 364 -12.27 -26.45 -18.06
N ALA A 365 -13.52 -26.88 -18.21
CA ALA A 365 -14.39 -26.36 -19.27
C ALA A 365 -14.64 -24.84 -19.17
N ASN A 366 -14.57 -24.27 -17.96
CA ASN A 366 -14.92 -22.87 -17.69
C ASN A 366 -13.82 -22.09 -16.98
N LEU A 367 -12.89 -22.77 -16.29
CA LEU A 367 -11.93 -22.13 -15.40
C LEU A 367 -10.50 -22.23 -15.93
N VAL A 368 -9.69 -21.25 -15.54
CA VAL A 368 -8.24 -21.39 -15.40
C VAL A 368 -7.89 -21.25 -13.93
N GLN A 369 -7.10 -22.20 -13.42
CA GLN A 369 -6.71 -22.28 -12.02
C GLN A 369 -5.20 -22.40 -11.88
N LEU A 370 -4.65 -21.85 -10.81
CA LEU A 370 -3.30 -22.13 -10.36
C LEU A 370 -3.37 -23.12 -9.20
N LEU A 371 -2.78 -24.30 -9.39
CA LEU A 371 -2.59 -25.29 -8.34
C LEU A 371 -1.24 -25.03 -7.68
N PHE A 372 -1.27 -24.52 -6.46
CA PHE A 372 -0.11 -24.42 -5.60
C PHE A 372 0.01 -25.69 -4.76
N THR A 373 1.18 -26.32 -4.83
CA THR A 373 1.53 -27.47 -4.00
C THR A 373 2.67 -27.05 -3.08
N ALA A 374 2.42 -27.09 -1.78
CA ALA A 374 3.43 -26.81 -0.77
C ALA A 374 4.52 -27.89 -0.79
N ASP A 375 5.78 -27.51 -0.52
CA ASP A 375 6.85 -28.48 -0.35
C ASP A 375 6.65 -29.22 0.98
N SER A 376 6.04 -30.42 0.92
CA SER A 376 5.78 -31.27 2.09
C SER A 376 7.03 -32.07 2.55
N THR A 377 8.16 -31.95 1.86
CA THR A 377 9.39 -32.68 2.17
C THR A 377 10.43 -31.80 2.88
N THR A 378 10.42 -31.84 4.22
CA THR A 378 11.60 -31.58 5.08
C THR A 378 12.25 -30.17 5.04
N VAL A 379 11.54 -29.11 5.47
CA VAL A 379 12.18 -27.79 5.74
C VAL A 379 11.69 -27.03 7.01
N PRO A 380 10.80 -27.54 7.90
CA PRO A 380 10.63 -26.89 9.20
C PRO A 380 11.78 -27.12 10.18
N THR A 381 12.62 -28.15 9.98
CA THR A 381 13.62 -28.61 10.97
C THR A 381 15.05 -28.07 10.75
N THR A 382 15.42 -27.74 9.51
CA THR A 382 16.75 -27.19 9.15
C THR A 382 16.87 -25.69 9.46
N THR A 383 15.86 -24.92 9.06
CA THR A 383 15.66 -23.51 9.42
C THR A 383 15.69 -23.31 10.93
N THR A 384 15.08 -24.22 11.68
CA THR A 384 14.98 -24.14 13.13
C THR A 384 16.25 -24.50 13.89
N ALA A 385 17.02 -25.49 13.41
CA ALA A 385 18.31 -25.81 14.02
C ALA A 385 19.33 -24.67 13.90
N ALA A 386 19.39 -23.99 12.75
CA ALA A 386 20.27 -22.84 12.61
C ALA A 386 19.74 -21.61 13.36
N PHE A 387 18.42 -21.43 13.38
CA PHE A 387 17.78 -20.34 14.10
C PHE A 387 18.15 -20.35 15.60
N SER A 388 18.01 -21.47 16.32
CA SER A 388 18.28 -21.50 17.77
C SER A 388 19.69 -21.05 18.13
N SER A 389 20.73 -21.56 17.44
CA SER A 389 22.13 -21.21 17.72
C SER A 389 22.44 -19.74 17.43
N ASN A 390 22.00 -19.19 16.29
CA ASN A 390 22.25 -17.78 15.94
C ASN A 390 21.56 -16.82 16.90
N ASN A 391 20.38 -17.18 17.40
CA ASN A 391 19.71 -16.34 18.39
C ASN A 391 20.40 -16.36 19.74
N LEU A 392 20.83 -17.53 20.23
CA LEU A 392 21.49 -17.61 21.53
C LEU A 392 22.79 -16.80 21.57
N ILE A 393 23.64 -16.88 20.52
CA ILE A 393 24.86 -16.06 20.44
C ILE A 393 24.53 -14.57 20.33
N ASN A 394 23.50 -14.21 19.56
CA ASN A 394 23.05 -12.82 19.46
C ASN A 394 22.53 -12.31 20.83
N GLN A 395 21.78 -13.12 21.57
CA GLN A 395 21.34 -12.79 22.93
C GLN A 395 22.48 -12.63 23.92
N ALA A 396 23.50 -13.47 23.85
CA ALA A 396 24.70 -13.31 24.67
C ALA A 396 25.39 -11.97 24.39
N ASN A 397 25.51 -11.58 23.12
CA ASN A 397 26.07 -10.28 22.73
C ASN A 397 25.22 -9.09 23.21
N HIS A 398 23.89 -9.17 23.10
CA HIS A 398 23.01 -8.13 23.62
C HIS A 398 23.13 -7.98 25.14
N LEU A 399 23.07 -9.10 25.87
CA LEU A 399 23.20 -9.12 27.33
C LEU A 399 24.52 -8.50 27.75
N GLN A 400 25.61 -8.89 27.07
CA GLN A 400 26.94 -8.34 27.31
C GLN A 400 27.03 -6.83 27.06
N SER A 401 26.49 -6.38 25.92
CA SER A 401 26.47 -4.97 25.52
C SER A 401 25.65 -4.12 26.50
N ASN A 402 24.51 -4.63 26.95
CA ASN A 402 23.66 -3.97 27.93
C ASN A 402 24.41 -3.77 29.26
N ILE A 403 25.12 -4.79 29.75
CA ILE A 403 25.92 -4.68 30.97
C ILE A 403 27.02 -3.64 30.83
N LEU A 404 27.74 -3.59 29.69
CA LEU A 404 28.74 -2.55 29.43
C LEU A 404 28.13 -1.15 29.52
N PHE A 405 26.97 -0.93 28.88
CA PHE A 405 26.26 0.35 28.94
C PHE A 405 25.76 0.69 30.35
N ASP A 406 25.37 -0.30 31.13
CA ASP A 406 24.96 -0.12 32.53
C ASP A 406 26.17 0.27 33.39
N GLN A 407 27.31 -0.41 33.20
CA GLN A 407 28.55 -0.04 33.86
C GLN A 407 29.02 1.37 33.48
N SER A 408 28.78 1.81 32.24
CA SER A 408 29.14 3.17 31.80
C SER A 408 28.48 4.25 32.66
N ILE A 409 27.21 4.01 33.04
CA ILE A 409 26.42 4.91 33.86
C ILE A 409 26.88 4.84 35.32
N LEU A 410 27.12 3.64 35.85
CA LEU A 410 27.66 3.45 37.20
C LEU A 410 29.02 4.16 37.39
N ARG A 411 29.93 4.02 36.41
CA ARG A 411 31.22 4.74 36.40
C ARG A 411 31.03 6.26 36.40
N TYR A 412 30.05 6.78 35.66
CA TYR A 412 29.72 8.21 35.71
C TYR A 412 29.25 8.63 37.11
N TYR A 413 28.40 7.85 37.80
CA TYR A 413 27.96 8.16 39.17
C TYR A 413 29.11 8.08 40.18
N GLN A 414 30.02 7.12 40.05
CA GLN A 414 31.21 7.04 40.90
C GLN A 414 32.09 8.29 40.76
N ASN A 415 32.11 8.94 39.59
CA ASN A 415 32.92 10.13 39.36
C ASN A 415 32.38 11.35 40.12
N LEU A 416 31.18 11.24 40.67
CA LEU A 416 30.54 12.23 41.52
C LEU A 416 30.68 11.92 43.02
N CYS A 417 31.37 10.83 43.41
CA CYS A 417 31.67 10.52 44.82
C CYS A 417 32.68 11.53 45.37
N PRO A 418 32.51 12.05 46.61
CA PRO A 418 33.54 12.83 47.32
C PRO A 418 34.87 12.06 47.52
N CYS A 419 34.77 10.75 47.40
CA CYS A 419 35.70 9.69 47.72
C CYS A 419 36.65 9.40 46.54
N HIS A 420 37.24 10.45 45.99
CA HIS A 420 37.87 10.45 44.66
C HIS A 420 39.27 9.78 44.65
N LYS A 421 39.37 8.52 45.09
CA LYS A 421 40.59 7.73 44.89
C LYS A 421 40.59 7.17 43.48
N LYS A 422 41.46 7.75 42.64
CA LYS A 422 41.73 7.28 41.29
C LYS A 422 42.66 6.09 41.40
N GLY A 423 42.21 4.93 40.95
CA GLY A 423 42.92 3.67 41.17
C GLY A 423 42.21 2.48 40.54
N ALA A 424 42.63 1.30 41.01
CA ALA A 424 42.17 0.00 40.60
C ALA A 424 40.82 -0.36 41.24
N ARG A 425 39.87 -0.89 40.47
CA ARG A 425 38.53 -1.28 40.94
C ARG A 425 38.14 -2.62 40.37
N ALA A 426 37.67 -3.51 41.24
CA ALA A 426 37.09 -4.79 40.83
C ALA A 426 35.57 -4.74 40.94
N TYR A 427 34.90 -5.50 40.08
CA TYR A 427 33.46 -5.67 40.12
C TYR A 427 33.06 -7.07 39.67
N PHE A 428 31.91 -7.51 40.17
CA PHE A 428 31.30 -8.80 39.87
C PHE A 428 29.82 -8.62 39.57
N PHE A 429 29.31 -9.36 38.59
CA PHE A 429 27.89 -9.38 38.23
C PHE A 429 27.39 -10.81 38.11
N GLY A 430 26.23 -11.08 38.69
CA GLY A 430 25.39 -12.22 38.37
C GLY A 430 24.28 -11.79 37.42
N GLU A 431 24.04 -12.59 36.39
CA GLU A 431 23.16 -12.22 35.28
C GLU A 431 22.25 -13.40 34.92
N TYR A 432 20.96 -13.10 34.75
CA TYR A 432 19.95 -14.04 34.32
C TYR A 432 19.01 -13.37 33.33
N LEU A 433 18.72 -14.04 32.23
CA LEU A 433 17.82 -13.58 31.19
C LEU A 433 16.94 -14.74 30.76
N HIS A 434 15.65 -14.48 30.56
CA HIS A 434 14.69 -15.41 29.99
C HIS A 434 13.78 -14.69 28.99
N GLY A 435 13.42 -15.38 27.92
CA GLY A 435 12.48 -14.84 26.95
C GLY A 435 11.79 -15.92 26.14
N HIS A 436 10.97 -15.46 25.20
CA HIS A 436 10.26 -16.31 24.25
C HIS A 436 10.32 -15.68 22.86
N PHE A 437 10.80 -16.46 21.89
CA PHE A 437 10.75 -16.09 20.47
C PHE A 437 9.37 -16.40 19.91
N LYS A 438 8.85 -15.52 19.04
CA LYS A 438 7.60 -15.71 18.32
C LYS A 438 7.86 -16.42 17.00
N THR A 439 6.95 -17.30 16.60
CA THR A 439 7.03 -17.95 15.28
C THR A 439 6.78 -16.95 14.16
N SER A 440 7.60 -17.02 13.10
CA SER A 440 7.53 -16.26 11.84
C SER A 440 8.15 -17.09 10.70
N THR A 441 8.10 -16.58 9.47
CA THR A 441 8.74 -17.20 8.28
C THR A 441 10.25 -17.48 8.47
N TYR A 442 10.94 -16.71 9.33
CA TYR A 442 12.40 -16.81 9.52
C TYR A 442 12.81 -17.13 10.97
N THR A 443 11.82 -17.38 11.82
CA THR A 443 11.95 -17.44 13.29
C THR A 443 11.05 -18.55 13.77
N ARG A 444 11.58 -19.55 14.48
CA ARG A 444 10.70 -20.54 15.11
C ARG A 444 10.51 -20.21 16.57
N GLY A 445 9.25 -20.22 17.01
CA GLY A 445 8.91 -19.85 18.37
C GLY A 445 9.44 -20.84 19.39
N GLY A 446 9.73 -20.33 20.58
CA GLY A 446 10.27 -21.14 21.67
C GLY A 446 10.83 -20.32 22.84
N PRO A 447 10.79 -20.87 24.06
CA PRO A 447 11.46 -20.28 25.20
C PRO A 447 12.99 -20.36 25.08
N TYR A 448 13.66 -19.42 25.73
CA TYR A 448 15.11 -19.43 25.89
C TYR A 448 15.53 -18.77 27.20
N SER A 449 16.73 -19.12 27.69
CA SER A 449 17.31 -18.50 28.87
C SER A 449 18.83 -18.44 28.78
N LEU A 450 19.42 -17.42 29.40
CA LEU A 450 20.84 -17.23 29.58
C LEU A 450 21.11 -16.96 31.06
N SER A 451 22.15 -17.55 31.61
CA SER A 451 22.55 -17.34 33.00
C SER A 451 24.06 -17.40 33.13
N GLY A 452 24.63 -16.51 33.93
CA GLY A 452 26.07 -16.47 34.05
C GLY A 452 26.57 -15.50 35.09
N ALA A 453 27.88 -15.33 35.04
CA ALA A 453 28.59 -14.43 35.93
C ALA A 453 29.78 -13.80 35.24
N LEU A 454 29.99 -12.53 35.57
CA LEU A 454 31.06 -11.70 35.05
C LEU A 454 31.96 -11.22 36.19
N VAL A 455 33.26 -11.23 35.94
CA VAL A 455 34.26 -10.60 36.80
C VAL A 455 35.06 -9.59 35.99
N GLY A 456 35.18 -8.39 36.53
CA GLY A 456 35.81 -7.28 35.83
C GLY A 456 36.71 -6.43 36.69
N PHE A 457 37.58 -5.72 36.00
CA PHE A 457 38.52 -4.79 36.58
C PHE A 457 38.59 -3.52 35.73
N ASP A 458 38.69 -2.37 36.37
CA ASP A 458 39.06 -1.14 35.68
C ASP A 458 39.98 -0.25 36.50
N TYR A 459 40.72 0.57 35.78
CA TYR A 459 41.67 1.53 36.31
C TYR A 459 41.25 2.94 35.95
N TRP A 460 41.13 3.79 36.97
CA TRP A 460 40.81 5.20 36.83
C TRP A 460 42.07 6.05 36.82
N THR A 461 42.31 6.71 35.68
CA THR A 461 43.45 7.60 35.52
C THR A 461 43.17 8.99 36.11
N GLN A 462 44.25 9.73 36.37
CA GLN A 462 44.19 11.14 36.79
C GLN A 462 43.41 12.04 35.81
N ASN A 463 43.33 11.68 34.53
CA ASN A 463 42.64 12.45 33.49
C ASN A 463 41.16 12.08 33.31
N ASN A 464 40.54 11.39 34.28
CA ASN A 464 39.15 10.90 34.19
C ASN A 464 38.92 10.01 32.95
N ILE A 465 39.95 9.24 32.59
CA ILE A 465 39.84 8.12 31.66
C ILE A 465 39.76 6.85 32.50
N VAL A 466 38.80 6.01 32.18
CA VAL A 466 38.64 4.67 32.73
C VAL A 466 39.02 3.67 31.66
N ILE A 467 39.93 2.76 31.98
CA ILE A 467 40.32 1.66 31.10
C ILE A 467 40.03 0.37 31.86
N GLY A 468 39.29 -0.54 31.26
CA GLY A 468 38.94 -1.77 31.94
C GLY A 468 38.75 -2.95 31.02
N SER A 469 38.63 -4.11 31.65
CA SER A 469 38.31 -5.36 31.02
C SER A 469 37.40 -6.19 31.92
N PHE A 470 36.78 -7.20 31.35
CA PHE A 470 36.13 -8.25 32.13
C PHE A 470 36.10 -9.56 31.34
N PHE A 471 35.93 -10.62 32.10
CA PHE A 471 35.59 -11.94 31.60
C PHE A 471 34.16 -12.28 32.03
N ASN A 472 33.35 -12.80 31.10
CA ASN A 472 31.99 -13.25 31.35
C ASN A 472 31.83 -14.69 30.86
N TYR A 473 31.21 -15.52 31.69
CA TYR A 473 30.77 -16.85 31.31
C TYR A 473 29.25 -16.90 31.33
N LEU A 474 28.65 -17.20 30.19
CA LEU A 474 27.21 -17.35 30.02
C LEU A 474 26.87 -18.75 29.55
N ARG A 475 25.95 -19.41 30.24
CA ARG A 475 25.30 -20.64 29.77
C ARG A 475 23.92 -20.32 29.24
N SER A 476 23.61 -20.85 28.07
CA SER A 476 22.35 -20.59 27.37
C SER A 476 21.59 -21.90 27.12
N TRP A 477 20.27 -21.79 27.07
CA TRP A 477 19.35 -22.87 26.73
C TRP A 477 18.20 -22.33 25.87
N SER A 478 17.73 -23.11 24.91
CA SER A 478 16.52 -22.87 24.14
C SER A 478 15.89 -24.17 23.67
N GLU A 479 14.57 -24.19 23.56
CA GLU A 479 13.78 -25.28 22.99
C GLU A 479 12.66 -24.70 22.14
N SER A 480 12.36 -25.31 20.99
CA SER A 480 11.25 -24.86 20.15
C SER A 480 9.89 -25.26 20.74
N ASP A 481 8.84 -24.47 20.50
CA ASP A 481 7.49 -24.72 21.05
C ASP A 481 6.90 -26.11 20.69
N ASP A 482 7.23 -26.66 19.52
CA ASP A 482 6.82 -28.00 19.10
C ASP A 482 7.87 -29.10 19.41
N HIS A 483 8.86 -28.76 20.23
CA HIS A 483 9.83 -29.69 20.82
C HIS A 483 10.67 -30.48 19.81
N VAL A 484 10.85 -30.00 18.58
CA VAL A 484 11.71 -30.68 17.59
C VAL A 484 13.18 -30.33 17.75
N ILE A 485 13.52 -29.25 18.47
CA ILE A 485 14.92 -28.88 18.73
C ILE A 485 15.12 -28.39 20.15
N LYS A 486 16.27 -28.78 20.71
CA LYS A 486 16.85 -28.19 21.90
C LYS A 486 18.28 -27.75 21.59
N THR A 487 18.68 -26.61 22.13
CA THR A 487 20.04 -26.08 21.95
C THR A 487 20.53 -25.49 23.26
N THR A 488 21.75 -25.85 23.64
CA THR A 488 22.47 -25.20 24.73
C THR A 488 23.76 -24.60 24.20
N SER A 489 24.25 -23.54 24.84
CA SER A 489 25.58 -23.01 24.55
C SER A 489 26.33 -22.59 25.81
N ASN A 490 27.66 -22.70 25.75
CA ASN A 490 28.58 -22.10 26.70
C ASN A 490 29.31 -20.97 25.98
N ASN A 491 29.24 -19.76 26.52
CA ASN A 491 29.80 -18.56 25.89
C ASN A 491 30.87 -18.00 26.83
N TYR A 492 32.11 -17.90 26.34
CA TYR A 492 33.26 -17.38 27.05
C TYR A 492 33.66 -16.04 26.43
N ILE A 493 33.33 -14.95 27.12
CA ILE A 493 33.44 -13.61 26.59
C ILE A 493 34.55 -12.87 27.30
N LEU A 494 35.48 -12.30 26.52
CA LEU A 494 36.49 -11.37 27.00
C LEU A 494 36.23 -10.00 26.38
N SER A 495 36.18 -8.96 27.21
CA SER A 495 35.94 -7.60 26.76
C SER A 495 36.98 -6.62 27.27
N ALA A 496 37.22 -5.58 26.49
CA ALA A 496 37.99 -4.41 26.87
C ALA A 496 37.19 -3.14 26.54
N TYR A 497 37.29 -2.14 27.41
CA TYR A 497 36.58 -0.88 27.24
C TYR A 497 37.39 0.32 27.72
N ILE A 498 37.05 1.47 27.16
CA ILE A 498 37.59 2.76 27.55
C ILE A 498 36.44 3.77 27.66
N GLN A 499 36.44 4.54 28.74
CA GLN A 499 35.46 5.60 28.96
C GLN A 499 36.17 6.90 29.34
N LYS A 500 35.86 7.99 28.64
CA LYS A 500 36.32 9.33 28.99
C LYS A 500 35.17 10.10 29.62
N LEU A 501 35.42 10.61 30.83
CA LEU A 501 34.45 11.34 31.64
C LEU A 501 34.82 12.83 31.69
N TRP A 502 33.87 13.68 31.29
CA TRP A 502 33.87 15.12 31.54
C TRP A 502 32.74 15.47 32.54
N LYS A 503 32.72 16.71 33.04
CA LYS A 503 31.77 17.14 34.09
C LYS A 503 30.31 16.77 33.78
N LYS A 504 29.84 17.00 32.55
CA LYS A 504 28.46 16.76 32.12
C LYS A 504 28.34 15.76 30.98
N PHE A 505 29.42 15.15 30.52
CA PHE A 505 29.44 14.39 29.28
C PHE A 505 30.37 13.20 29.42
N PHE A 506 30.03 12.09 28.76
CA PHE A 506 30.95 10.97 28.63
C PHE A 506 30.81 10.29 27.29
N ILE A 507 31.92 9.70 26.87
CA ILE A 507 31.98 8.79 25.73
C ILE A 507 32.62 7.49 26.17
N GLU A 508 32.12 6.39 25.65
CA GLU A 508 32.62 5.04 25.87
C GLU A 508 32.79 4.33 24.54
N GLY A 509 33.85 3.53 24.43
CA GLY A 509 34.03 2.52 23.40
C GLY A 509 34.39 1.18 24.04
N ALA A 510 33.88 0.09 23.49
CA ALA A 510 34.21 -1.26 23.94
C ALA A 510 34.30 -2.23 22.77
N ILE A 511 35.12 -3.26 22.96
CA ILE A 511 35.27 -4.41 22.06
C ILE A 511 35.22 -5.69 22.87
N SER A 512 34.58 -6.72 22.33
CA SER A 512 34.46 -8.03 22.97
C SER A 512 34.65 -9.15 21.95
N GLY A 513 35.34 -10.20 22.36
CA GLY A 513 35.42 -11.46 21.64
C GLY A 513 34.76 -12.57 22.47
N SER A 514 34.01 -13.46 21.81
CA SER A 514 33.37 -14.60 22.44
C SER A 514 33.73 -15.88 21.70
N LEU A 515 34.14 -16.90 22.46
CA LEU A 515 34.14 -18.29 22.01
C LEU A 515 32.85 -18.95 22.48
N VAL A 516 32.21 -19.74 21.62
CA VAL A 516 30.91 -20.34 21.90
C VAL A 516 30.89 -21.81 21.53
N ASP A 517 30.63 -22.67 22.50
CA ASP A 517 30.45 -24.10 22.28
C ASP A 517 28.96 -24.42 22.32
N PHE A 518 28.42 -25.03 21.27
CA PHE A 518 27.02 -25.43 21.22
C PHE A 518 26.84 -26.93 21.44
N GLU A 519 25.70 -27.31 22.02
CA GLU A 519 25.16 -28.67 21.95
C GLU A 519 23.74 -28.59 21.43
N LYS A 520 23.40 -29.44 20.46
CA LYS A 520 22.16 -29.36 19.70
C LYS A 520 21.56 -30.74 19.58
N ASP A 521 20.29 -30.85 19.94
CA ASP A 521 19.52 -32.08 19.84
C ASP A 521 18.29 -31.86 18.98
N ARG A 522 18.09 -32.72 17.99
CA ARG A 522 16.90 -32.72 17.14
C ARG A 522 16.03 -33.92 17.44
N PHE A 523 14.72 -33.71 17.47
CA PHE A 523 13.72 -34.68 17.88
C PHE A 523 12.67 -34.91 16.80
N LEU A 524 12.13 -36.12 16.77
CA LEU A 524 10.94 -36.50 16.01
C LEU A 524 10.04 -37.31 16.95
N ASN A 525 8.77 -36.92 17.10
CA ASN A 525 7.85 -37.56 18.04
C ASN A 525 8.44 -37.72 19.45
N ARG A 526 9.12 -36.66 19.95
CA ARG A 526 9.84 -36.61 21.23
C ARG A 526 11.00 -37.59 21.38
N SER A 527 11.35 -38.36 20.35
CA SER A 527 12.55 -39.19 20.32
C SER A 527 13.70 -38.41 19.71
N LYS A 528 14.87 -38.39 20.37
CA LYS A 528 16.07 -37.75 19.82
C LYS A 528 16.55 -38.53 18.59
N ILE A 529 16.66 -37.83 17.45
CA ILE A 529 17.01 -38.42 16.16
C ILE A 529 18.43 -38.07 15.69
N ASN A 530 18.89 -36.86 16.03
CA ASN A 530 20.19 -36.36 15.62
C ASN A 530 20.76 -35.41 16.68
N GLU A 531 22.07 -35.26 16.68
CA GLU A 531 22.77 -34.34 17.58
C GLU A 531 23.95 -33.65 16.89
N SER A 532 24.34 -32.48 17.35
CA SER A 532 25.58 -31.84 16.91
C SER A 532 26.18 -30.94 17.97
N SER A 533 27.49 -30.69 17.85
CA SER A 533 28.23 -29.81 18.75
C SER A 533 29.12 -28.86 17.94
N PRO A 534 28.55 -27.88 17.22
CA PRO A 534 29.34 -26.91 16.49
C PRO A 534 29.99 -25.89 17.43
N ASP A 535 31.17 -25.43 17.04
CA ASP A 535 31.84 -24.30 17.67
C ASP A 535 31.46 -23.00 16.95
N GLY A 536 31.52 -21.88 17.67
CA GLY A 536 31.25 -20.56 17.17
C GLY A 536 32.17 -19.49 17.74
N PHE A 537 32.21 -18.36 17.04
CA PHE A 537 32.95 -17.17 17.43
C PHE A 537 32.07 -15.94 17.24
N SER A 538 32.16 -14.99 18.17
CA SER A 538 31.57 -13.67 18.00
C SER A 538 32.57 -12.57 18.28
N LEU A 539 32.47 -11.49 17.50
CA LEU A 539 33.14 -10.23 17.75
C LEU A 539 32.08 -9.15 17.86
N SER A 540 32.10 -8.39 18.96
CA SER A 540 31.24 -7.22 19.13
C SER A 540 32.04 -5.95 19.35
N SER A 541 31.56 -4.84 18.81
CA SER A 541 32.07 -3.51 19.09
C SER A 541 30.93 -2.54 19.37
N GLN A 542 31.17 -1.58 20.25
CA GLN A 542 30.17 -0.58 20.58
C GLN A 542 30.78 0.77 20.94
N ALA A 543 29.99 1.81 20.74
CA ALA A 543 30.28 3.16 21.17
C ALA A 543 29.03 3.80 21.76
N LYS A 544 29.17 4.49 22.89
CA LYS A 544 28.09 5.24 23.54
C LYS A 544 28.54 6.65 23.86
N VAL A 545 27.66 7.61 23.59
CA VAL A 545 27.83 9.00 23.98
C VAL A 545 26.64 9.45 24.80
N ALA A 546 26.89 10.16 25.90
CA ALA A 546 25.84 10.57 26.81
C ALA A 546 26.14 11.91 27.46
N ARG A 547 25.07 12.65 27.81
CA ARG A 547 25.15 13.93 28.49
C ARG A 547 24.23 13.95 29.69
N SER A 548 24.75 14.39 30.82
CA SER A 548 24.04 14.49 32.09
C SER A 548 23.46 15.89 32.30
N PHE A 549 22.16 15.92 32.62
CA PHE A 549 21.39 17.08 33.02
C PHE A 549 20.90 16.89 34.45
N ARG A 550 21.03 17.91 35.28
CA ARG A 550 20.61 17.88 36.69
C ARG A 550 19.47 18.86 36.90
N PHE A 551 18.38 18.37 37.49
CA PHE A 551 17.20 19.14 37.90
C PHE A 551 16.94 18.82 39.38
N ASN A 552 17.42 19.69 40.28
CA ASN A 552 17.42 19.43 41.73
C ASN A 552 18.14 18.11 42.09
N ASN A 553 17.41 17.14 42.65
CA ASN A 553 17.92 15.80 42.99
C ASN A 553 17.75 14.79 41.84
N MET A 554 16.97 15.13 40.81
CA MET A 554 16.82 14.30 39.63
C MET A 554 17.97 14.54 38.64
N ARG A 555 18.38 13.46 37.99
CA ARG A 555 19.34 13.48 36.88
C ARG A 555 18.73 12.76 35.69
N LEU A 556 18.84 13.40 34.53
CA LEU A 556 18.47 12.88 33.22
C LEU A 556 19.74 12.74 32.38
N ILE A 557 19.98 11.56 31.83
CA ILE A 557 21.10 11.23 30.96
C ILE A 557 20.55 10.68 29.64
N PRO A 558 20.26 11.52 28.64
CA PRO A 558 20.09 11.07 27.27
C PRO A 558 21.40 10.48 26.73
N SER A 559 21.27 9.45 25.91
CA SER A 559 22.38 8.78 25.24
C SER A 559 22.04 8.36 23.81
N LEU A 560 23.07 8.36 22.98
CA LEU A 560 23.09 7.75 21.66
C LEU A 560 24.18 6.67 21.67
N ALA A 561 23.90 5.50 21.11
CA ALA A 561 24.90 4.46 20.96
C ALA A 561 24.76 3.73 19.61
N LEU A 562 25.87 3.14 19.19
CA LEU A 562 25.95 2.23 18.06
C LEU A 562 26.63 0.96 18.55
N ARG A 563 26.12 -0.20 18.15
CA ARG A 563 26.79 -1.48 18.39
C ARG A 563 26.71 -2.39 17.18
N TYR A 564 27.76 -3.16 16.98
CA TYR A 564 27.91 -4.08 15.86
C TYR A 564 28.27 -5.46 16.39
N PHE A 565 27.65 -6.50 15.83
CA PHE A 565 27.94 -7.90 16.12
C PHE A 565 28.29 -8.64 14.83
N TYR A 566 29.43 -9.32 14.84
CA TYR A 566 29.77 -10.35 13.88
C TYR A 566 29.66 -11.70 14.59
N ASN A 567 28.85 -12.61 14.06
CA ASN A 567 28.70 -13.95 14.57
C ASN A 567 29.07 -14.96 13.49
N GLN A 568 29.83 -15.98 13.89
CA GLN A 568 30.17 -17.11 13.04
C GLN A 568 29.90 -18.41 13.81
N ILE A 569 29.24 -19.35 13.14
CA ILE A 569 29.10 -20.73 13.61
C ILE A 569 29.72 -21.61 12.54
N ASN A 570 30.67 -22.45 12.94
CA ASN A 570 31.38 -23.31 12.01
C ASN A 570 30.44 -24.38 11.43
N SER A 571 30.74 -24.83 10.22
CA SER A 571 30.04 -25.93 9.57
C SER A 571 30.08 -27.19 10.42
N TYR A 572 29.00 -27.96 10.35
CA TYR A 572 28.89 -29.21 11.10
C TYR A 572 28.02 -30.20 10.36
N VAL A 573 28.25 -31.46 10.67
CA VAL A 573 27.43 -32.58 10.24
C VAL A 573 26.86 -33.23 11.49
N GLU A 574 25.54 -33.42 11.55
CA GLU A 574 24.90 -34.04 12.71
C GLU A 574 25.39 -35.50 12.91
N LYS A 575 25.41 -36.00 14.14
CA LYS A 575 25.65 -37.42 14.48
C LYS A 575 24.31 -38.16 14.60
N GLU A 576 24.30 -39.47 14.34
CA GLU A 576 23.07 -40.26 14.12
C GLU A 576 22.45 -40.91 15.36
N LYS A 577 21.10 -40.94 15.37
CA LYS A 577 20.29 -42.09 15.86
C LYS A 577 19.16 -42.54 14.90
N ILE A 578 18.83 -41.79 13.83
CA ILE A 578 17.86 -42.16 12.74
C ILE A 578 18.32 -41.54 11.39
N VAL A 579 17.85 -42.08 10.25
CA VAL A 579 18.01 -41.55 8.87
C VAL A 579 17.50 -40.10 8.77
N ASN A 580 18.22 -39.20 8.08
CA ASN A 580 17.99 -37.73 7.86
C ASN A 580 19.00 -36.77 8.51
N ARG A 581 20.27 -37.16 8.61
CA ARG A 581 21.37 -36.30 9.05
C ARG A 581 21.53 -35.05 8.17
N LEU A 582 21.76 -33.89 8.78
CA LEU A 582 22.06 -32.65 8.08
C LEU A 582 23.56 -32.36 8.02
N ASP A 583 24.02 -31.91 6.84
CA ASP A 583 25.27 -31.19 6.62
C ASP A 583 24.92 -29.70 6.50
N VAL A 584 25.42 -28.91 7.44
CA VAL A 584 25.13 -27.49 7.55
C VAL A 584 26.42 -26.72 7.37
N LYS A 585 26.47 -25.84 6.37
CA LYS A 585 27.64 -25.00 6.08
C LYS A 585 27.77 -23.87 7.09
N ASP A 586 28.93 -23.22 7.04
CA ASP A 586 29.28 -22.11 7.94
C ASP A 586 28.19 -21.04 7.89
N GLN A 587 27.85 -20.53 9.06
CA GLN A 587 26.80 -19.52 9.23
C GLN A 587 27.47 -18.24 9.68
N LYS A 588 27.22 -17.14 8.96
CA LYS A 588 27.79 -15.83 9.27
C LYS A 588 26.68 -14.80 9.36
N SER A 589 26.68 -14.02 10.43
CA SER A 589 25.70 -12.98 10.67
C SER A 589 26.37 -11.66 11.01
N HIS A 590 25.81 -10.59 10.46
CA HIS A 590 26.18 -9.21 10.73
C HIS A 590 24.97 -8.49 11.29
N VAL A 591 25.14 -7.80 12.41
CA VAL A 591 24.09 -7.02 13.06
C VAL A 591 24.64 -5.64 13.37
N LEU A 592 23.93 -4.58 13.00
CA LEU A 592 24.29 -3.21 13.34
C LEU A 592 23.07 -2.53 13.94
N GLU A 593 23.20 -2.05 15.17
CA GLU A 593 22.10 -1.43 15.89
C GLU A 593 22.43 -0.01 16.29
N ALA A 594 21.48 0.89 16.02
CA ALA A 594 21.45 2.24 16.57
C ALA A 594 20.52 2.26 17.80
N LEU A 595 21.00 2.86 18.89
CA LEU A 595 20.29 2.96 20.16
C LEU A 595 20.11 4.42 20.55
N ILE A 596 18.89 4.81 20.85
CA ILE A 596 18.56 6.10 21.46
C ILE A 596 17.95 5.80 22.82
N GLY A 597 18.55 6.37 23.86
CA GLY A 597 18.18 6.07 25.24
C GLY A 597 18.05 7.30 26.12
N ALA A 598 17.29 7.16 27.20
CA ALA A 598 17.21 8.13 28.28
C ALA A 598 17.23 7.40 29.62
N HIS A 599 18.16 7.80 30.49
CA HIS A 599 18.27 7.31 31.86
C HIS A 599 17.87 8.40 32.84
N PHE A 600 17.06 8.04 33.81
CA PHE A 600 16.56 8.90 34.87
C PHE A 600 16.98 8.31 36.21
N SER A 601 17.46 9.17 37.12
CA SER A 601 17.76 8.75 38.48
C SER A 601 17.42 9.83 39.48
N ASN A 602 17.17 9.42 40.71
CA ASN A 602 17.08 10.32 41.85
C ASN A 602 17.98 9.79 42.98
N THR A 603 18.60 10.65 43.78
CA THR A 603 19.51 10.24 44.85
C THR A 603 18.92 10.59 46.21
N PHE A 604 18.74 9.58 47.05
CA PHE A 604 18.28 9.69 48.43
C PHE A 604 19.44 9.40 49.38
N LEU A 605 19.72 10.32 50.31
CA LEU A 605 20.74 10.11 51.32
C LEU A 605 20.16 9.34 52.50
N VAL A 606 20.92 8.37 53.01
CA VAL A 606 20.54 7.48 54.11
C VAL A 606 21.74 7.26 55.04
N SER A 607 21.50 6.71 56.24
CA SER A 607 22.55 6.53 57.26
C SER A 607 23.73 5.68 56.82
N PHE A 608 23.56 4.76 55.86
CA PHE A 608 24.64 3.92 55.32
C PHE A 608 25.26 4.47 54.03
N GLY A 609 24.74 5.58 53.48
CA GLY A 609 25.26 6.24 52.28
C GLY A 609 24.15 6.84 51.41
N ALA A 610 23.86 6.23 50.27
CA ALA A 610 22.78 6.68 49.39
C ALA A 610 22.05 5.53 48.69
N ILE A 611 20.77 5.76 48.40
CA ILE A 611 19.93 4.91 47.56
C ILE A 611 19.61 5.68 46.28
N ILE A 612 19.84 5.06 45.13
CA ILE A 612 19.67 5.70 43.81
C ILE A 612 18.74 4.84 42.96
N PRO A 613 17.41 5.06 43.01
CA PRO A 613 16.49 4.47 42.04
C PRO A 613 16.71 5.05 40.65
N GLN A 614 16.55 4.19 39.65
CA GLN A 614 16.83 4.48 38.26
C GLN A 614 15.77 3.89 37.34
N ILE A 615 15.49 4.60 36.26
CA ILE A 615 14.65 4.15 35.15
C ILE A 615 15.40 4.44 33.85
N GLU A 616 15.41 3.49 32.93
CA GLU A 616 16.02 3.66 31.62
C GLU A 616 15.07 3.17 30.54
N VAL A 617 14.98 3.93 29.46
CA VAL A 617 14.21 3.60 28.27
C VAL A 617 15.14 3.68 27.08
N ASN A 618 15.18 2.63 26.27
CA ASN A 618 15.93 2.59 25.02
C ASN A 618 15.03 2.18 23.86
N TYR A 619 15.17 2.88 22.75
CA TYR A 619 14.75 2.44 21.44
C TYR A 619 15.97 1.91 20.68
N ILE A 620 15.85 0.70 20.14
CA ILE A 620 16.92 -0.02 19.46
C ILE A 620 16.41 -0.37 18.06
N ALA A 621 17.15 0.04 17.03
CA ALA A 621 16.82 -0.25 15.64
C ALA A 621 17.96 -1.00 14.96
N ASP A 622 17.64 -2.11 14.31
CA ASP A 622 18.53 -2.80 13.38
C ASP A 622 18.60 -2.01 12.07
N VAL A 623 19.80 -1.55 11.76
CA VAL A 623 20.10 -0.68 10.63
C VAL A 623 20.37 -1.50 9.38
N LEU A 624 20.97 -2.69 9.52
CA LEU A 624 21.25 -3.57 8.37
C LEU A 624 20.01 -4.34 7.95
N ARG A 625 19.25 -4.85 8.93
CA ARG A 625 18.06 -5.73 8.69
C ARG A 625 18.38 -6.98 7.87
N ASP A 626 19.66 -7.35 7.83
CA ASP A 626 20.15 -8.47 7.06
C ASP A 626 19.64 -9.80 7.62
N LYS A 627 19.44 -10.75 6.72
CA LYS A 627 19.12 -12.14 7.07
C LYS A 627 20.39 -12.96 7.01
N THR A 628 20.61 -13.82 8.00
CA THR A 628 21.68 -14.83 7.94
C THR A 628 21.30 -15.86 6.90
N THR A 629 22.18 -16.07 5.93
CA THR A 629 21.99 -17.01 4.82
C THR A 629 23.10 -18.04 4.83
N PHE A 630 22.75 -19.32 4.67
CA PHE A 630 23.72 -20.42 4.63
C PHE A 630 23.14 -21.62 3.88
N ASP A 631 24.02 -22.50 3.42
CA ASP A 631 23.60 -23.70 2.70
C ASP A 631 23.49 -24.91 3.64
N THR A 632 22.51 -25.76 3.38
CA THR A 632 22.34 -27.03 4.06
C THR A 632 21.86 -28.11 3.10
N LYS A 633 22.23 -29.35 3.40
CA LYS A 633 21.76 -30.52 2.67
C LYS A 633 21.56 -31.68 3.62
N LEU A 634 20.74 -32.64 3.22
CA LEU A 634 20.82 -33.98 3.80
C LEU A 634 22.19 -34.56 3.48
N ALA A 635 22.86 -35.15 4.46
CA ALA A 635 24.21 -35.68 4.30
C ALA A 635 24.29 -36.84 3.28
N THR A 636 23.16 -37.46 2.97
CA THR A 636 23.00 -38.51 1.95
C THR A 636 22.64 -37.95 0.56
N SER A 637 22.35 -36.66 0.45
CA SER A 637 21.91 -36.00 -0.78
C SER A 637 23.02 -35.13 -1.39
N SER A 638 22.99 -35.01 -2.71
CA SER A 638 23.78 -34.03 -3.47
C SER A 638 23.07 -32.67 -3.59
N ILE A 639 21.77 -32.61 -3.29
CA ILE A 639 20.95 -31.39 -3.41
C ILE A 639 21.20 -30.49 -2.20
N SER A 640 21.74 -29.30 -2.45
CA SER A 640 21.91 -28.23 -1.46
C SER A 640 20.75 -27.26 -1.50
N ARG A 641 20.31 -26.77 -0.34
CA ARG A 641 19.29 -25.73 -0.21
C ARG A 641 19.87 -24.52 0.52
N ASN A 642 19.53 -23.34 0.02
CA ASN A 642 19.89 -22.08 0.64
C ASN A 642 18.85 -21.70 1.69
N VAL A 643 19.25 -21.61 2.96
CA VAL A 643 18.37 -21.32 4.09
C VAL A 643 18.60 -19.89 4.58
N LYS A 644 17.52 -19.19 4.91
CA LYS A 644 17.52 -17.83 5.44
C LYS A 644 16.87 -17.79 6.81
N ILE A 645 17.51 -17.13 7.77
CA ILE A 645 16.98 -16.90 9.13
C ILE A 645 17.16 -15.44 9.53
N LYS A 646 16.32 -14.97 10.46
CA LYS A 646 16.39 -13.60 10.99
C LYS A 646 16.57 -13.63 12.51
N PRO A 647 17.81 -13.62 13.02
CA PRO A 647 18.09 -13.74 14.45
C PRO A 647 18.03 -12.41 15.21
N ASN A 648 17.96 -11.29 14.50
CA ASN A 648 17.88 -9.96 15.10
C ASN A 648 16.54 -9.26 14.82
N PRO A 649 15.93 -8.60 15.81
CA PRO A 649 14.73 -7.81 15.60
C PRO A 649 14.99 -6.47 14.95
N ASP A 650 14.08 -6.08 14.05
CA ASP A 650 14.15 -4.78 13.38
C ASP A 650 14.08 -3.63 14.38
N ASN A 651 13.17 -3.72 15.34
CA ASN A 651 12.93 -2.68 16.33
C ASN A 651 12.63 -3.31 17.69
N THR A 652 13.29 -2.79 18.72
CA THR A 652 13.11 -3.22 20.11
C THR A 652 12.98 -2.00 21.03
N ILE A 653 12.02 -2.04 21.94
CA ILE A 653 11.95 -1.11 23.07
C ILE A 653 12.43 -1.87 24.31
N ARG A 654 13.41 -1.31 25.02
CA ARG A 654 13.87 -1.83 26.31
C ARG A 654 13.55 -0.86 27.42
N LEU A 655 12.89 -1.36 28.45
CA LEU A 655 12.58 -0.66 29.70
C LEU A 655 13.40 -1.31 30.82
N LYS A 656 14.09 -0.52 31.63
CA LYS A 656 14.86 -1.01 32.76
C LYS A 656 14.58 -0.18 33.99
N THR A 657 14.51 -0.85 35.13
CA THR A 657 14.52 -0.23 36.46
C THR A 657 15.70 -0.76 37.26
N ALA A 658 16.39 0.09 38.00
CA ALA A 658 17.49 -0.31 38.85
C ALA A 658 17.48 0.42 40.20
N LEU A 659 18.13 -0.19 41.18
CA LEU A 659 18.38 0.39 42.49
C LEU A 659 19.85 0.22 42.82
N ASP A 660 20.56 1.34 42.96
CA ASP A 660 21.93 1.32 43.46
C ASP A 660 21.96 1.70 44.93
N PHE A 661 22.61 0.87 45.73
CA PHE A 661 22.98 1.15 47.09
C PHE A 661 24.45 1.54 47.12
N ARG A 662 24.72 2.81 47.39
CA ARG A 662 26.07 3.35 47.51
C ARG A 662 26.42 3.47 48.98
N PHE A 663 27.49 2.79 49.38
CA PHE A 663 27.97 2.79 50.77
C PHE A 663 29.03 3.87 51.02
N HIS A 664 29.31 4.16 52.29
CA HIS A 664 30.33 5.16 52.69
C HIS A 664 31.75 4.81 52.23
N ASN A 665 32.06 3.52 52.12
CA ASN A 665 33.32 3.03 51.55
C ASN A 665 33.31 3.04 50.00
N CYS A 666 32.32 3.69 49.38
CA CYS A 666 32.21 3.91 47.94
C CYS A 666 31.92 2.66 47.11
N SER A 667 31.71 1.51 47.77
CA SER A 667 31.19 0.34 47.08
C SER A 667 29.75 0.58 46.65
N ILE A 668 29.37 -0.10 45.55
CA ILE A 668 28.03 -0.02 44.98
C ILE A 668 27.48 -1.43 44.83
N LEU A 669 26.32 -1.67 45.45
CA LEU A 669 25.48 -2.82 45.15
C LEU A 669 24.39 -2.36 44.18
N ASN A 670 24.31 -2.98 43.01
CA ASN A 670 23.31 -2.71 41.98
C ASN A 670 22.35 -3.90 41.88
N VAL A 671 21.06 -3.62 41.90
CA VAL A 671 20.02 -4.59 41.54
C VAL A 671 19.23 -4.00 40.40
N SER A 672 19.05 -4.73 39.31
CA SER A 672 18.24 -4.23 38.20
C SER A 672 17.42 -5.30 37.49
N TYR A 673 16.31 -4.84 36.92
CA TYR A 673 15.39 -5.61 36.12
C TYR A 673 15.14 -4.88 34.81
N GLY A 674 15.22 -5.61 33.70
CA GLY A 674 14.97 -5.11 32.35
C GLY A 674 13.93 -5.96 31.64
N ALA A 675 13.08 -5.32 30.85
CA ALA A 675 12.16 -5.94 29.92
C ALA A 675 12.37 -5.36 28.52
N SER A 676 12.48 -6.22 27.52
CA SER A 676 12.61 -5.83 26.11
C SER A 676 11.45 -6.39 25.28
N PHE A 677 10.88 -5.53 24.45
CA PHE A 677 9.75 -5.83 23.58
C PHE A 677 10.18 -5.60 22.13
N ALA A 678 10.34 -6.69 21.40
CA ALA A 678 10.72 -6.68 20.00
C ALA A 678 9.50 -6.90 19.12
N THR A 679 9.28 -6.00 18.17
CA THR A 679 8.10 -5.99 17.31
C THR A 679 8.01 -7.31 16.52
N HIS A 680 6.94 -8.07 16.73
CA HIS A 680 6.67 -9.35 16.07
C HIS A 680 7.76 -10.44 16.20
N GLN A 681 8.67 -10.35 17.17
CA GLN A 681 9.76 -11.32 17.28
C GLN A 681 10.00 -11.92 18.66
N ARG A 682 10.06 -11.14 19.75
CA ARG A 682 10.32 -11.70 21.09
C ARG A 682 9.95 -10.77 22.23
N ILE A 683 9.79 -11.36 23.41
CA ILE A 683 9.78 -10.65 24.69
C ILE A 683 10.89 -11.24 25.54
N THR A 684 11.65 -10.37 26.21
CA THR A 684 12.81 -10.76 27.01
C THR A 684 12.77 -10.07 28.37
N ASN A 685 13.10 -10.80 29.42
CA ASN A 685 13.23 -10.32 30.78
C ASN A 685 14.64 -10.62 31.27
N GLU A 686 15.27 -9.68 31.96
CA GLU A 686 16.61 -9.84 32.51
C GLU A 686 16.71 -9.29 33.93
N VAL A 687 17.53 -9.93 34.74
CA VAL A 687 17.83 -9.56 36.12
C VAL A 687 19.35 -9.53 36.27
N HIS A 688 19.84 -8.46 36.90
CA HIS A 688 21.26 -8.26 37.16
C HIS A 688 21.47 -7.95 38.64
N LEU A 689 22.47 -8.60 39.23
CA LEU A 689 22.96 -8.32 40.58
C LEU A 689 24.44 -8.00 40.49
N GLY A 690 24.81 -6.76 40.75
CA GLY A 690 26.17 -6.26 40.64
C GLY A 690 26.75 -5.80 41.96
N TYR A 691 28.03 -6.07 42.19
CA TYR A 691 28.79 -5.46 43.28
C TYR A 691 30.11 -4.90 42.78
N ARG A 692 30.39 -3.65 43.11
CA ARG A 692 31.59 -2.93 42.71
C ARG A 692 32.33 -2.42 43.93
N ILE A 693 33.61 -2.75 44.01
CA ILE A 693 34.51 -2.42 45.12
C ILE A 693 35.36 -1.21 44.72
N ASP A 694 35.51 -0.27 45.65
CA ASP A 694 36.50 0.81 45.55
C ASP A 694 37.65 0.46 46.51
N PHE A 695 38.87 0.34 45.97
CA PHE A 695 40.09 0.01 46.75
C PHE A 695 40.86 1.27 47.15
#